data_AF-A0A3M6HIH5-F1
#
_entry.id   AF-A0A3M6HIH5-F1
#
_cell.length_a   1.000
_cell.length_b   1.000
_cell.length_c   1.000
_cell.angle_alpha   90.00
_cell.angle_beta   90.00
_cell.angle_gamma   90.00
#
_symmetry.space_group_name_H-M   'P 1'
#
loop_
_entity.id
_entity.type
_entity.pdbx_description
1 polymer ?
#
loop_
_entity_poly.entity_id
_entity_poly.type
_entity_poly.pdbx_seq_one_letter_code
_entity_poly.pdbx_strand_id
1 'polypeptide(L)'
;MDFHGANGRYFRELFLHLPFLVTTRLSEEKQFQEALRWCTEHLFDPYRTGTGEHDQPALWSTRPLADISTGTSQLDDSVDPAIRAFTSSRHYRQAVFLFLVEHWQREGDHYYRHLTRDSLTQAWLSYQQALKLIGQIAETSRGDSWTAQPLKGVTEGAFRTPLNARLTDLRSTIEQRLFNLRHGLTLDGKAMPFLPLYATDDPFSHSSGKAGGLSSTYNSAFGLIPVYRFPALVTRVQQAIRVLTDMGRHLMHLMESEFDTSLSVQLQDQQVQLADFTIKLQAEALNAAQAGKQTLISGKHAIDLRHTFYRDQVSEGKTDLESIALRCKVDAAYMETATSLPEAVKGTLDALPNVFGMAMGGQEFSAPVSAAIGGAHALSRALAFASDRLTTEAEYERRSRGWQLEVDLAAFEMATLNQQIVEQDILIKSAAIAVEEAKAQRIAMQEAYVSMTTGFTIIPTYNWLVARMSTVYAPAYDAVLSMALALEGAWRYEIGDYEHAQFIRTGGWNDNFRGMLAGESLQLDVLEMEAAYLQSSERRMNIRKTVSLRSQVGITDDGKWLKTLQELGTKPLMFSLRAADFDRNYPGHYLRQLKHVSVSFKLQSSDPDGLQNLCAVLNQTGSTTLVRPDIEAARLLYETRKSNPYLKTNLRAQQQIALSSSLSDDGRGIGSENWLCELMFDDGRYLPFEGTGAISNWTLEFPDAEVVKQFIGKDNKAAVTDIQLHIVYTAAEGGSQFASSIKQLLKEQETPNS
;
A
#
# COMPACT_ATOMS: atom_id res chain seq x y z
N MET A 1 79.38 -2.21 -45.97
CA MET A 1 79.06 -1.00 -45.19
C MET A 1 79.58 -1.21 -43.78
N ASP A 2 80.47 -0.36 -43.31
CA ASP A 2 80.96 -0.38 -41.94
C ASP A 2 80.26 0.72 -41.13
N PHE A 3 79.50 0.33 -40.12
CA PHE A 3 78.74 1.23 -39.24
C PHE A 3 79.56 1.75 -38.05
N HIS A 4 80.84 1.38 -37.96
CA HIS A 4 81.79 1.82 -36.93
C HIS A 4 83.01 2.57 -37.51
N GLY A 5 83.16 2.62 -38.84
CA GLY A 5 84.22 3.37 -39.52
C GLY A 5 83.99 4.90 -39.57
N ALA A 6 84.85 5.63 -40.28
CA ALA A 6 84.81 7.10 -40.35
C ALA A 6 83.46 7.70 -40.82
N ASN A 7 82.71 6.97 -41.66
CA ASN A 7 81.39 7.36 -42.14
C ASN A 7 80.23 6.71 -41.36
N GLY A 8 80.52 5.96 -40.29
CA GLY A 8 79.54 5.19 -39.52
C GLY A 8 78.43 6.04 -38.89
N ARG A 9 78.75 7.30 -38.51
CA ARG A 9 77.78 8.27 -37.99
C ARG A 9 76.69 8.59 -39.03
N TYR A 10 77.06 8.92 -40.26
CA TYR A 10 76.11 9.24 -41.33
C TYR A 10 75.24 8.03 -41.71
N PHE A 11 75.82 6.83 -41.74
CA PHE A 11 75.03 5.61 -42.00
C PHE A 11 74.04 5.31 -40.88
N ARG A 12 74.39 5.55 -39.61
CA ARG A 12 73.45 5.42 -38.48
C ARG A 12 72.39 6.53 -38.49
N GLU A 13 72.74 7.75 -38.87
CA GLU A 13 71.77 8.84 -39.04
C GLU A 13 70.73 8.47 -40.11
N LEU A 14 71.15 7.98 -41.28
CA LEU A 14 70.25 7.63 -42.38
C LEU A 14 69.39 6.39 -42.10
N PHE A 15 69.98 5.31 -41.56
CA PHE A 15 69.29 4.03 -41.42
C PHE A 15 68.63 3.80 -40.06
N LEU A 16 68.90 4.63 -39.04
CA LEU A 16 68.33 4.47 -37.69
C LEU A 16 67.69 5.76 -37.18
N HIS A 17 68.42 6.86 -37.08
CA HIS A 17 67.89 8.07 -36.44
C HIS A 17 66.83 8.79 -37.27
N LEU A 18 67.00 8.87 -38.59
CA LEU A 18 66.01 9.52 -39.47
C LEU A 18 64.68 8.75 -39.45
N PRO A 19 64.62 7.44 -39.71
CA PRO A 19 63.35 6.70 -39.60
C PRO A 19 62.74 6.83 -38.21
N PHE A 20 63.56 6.78 -37.14
CA PHE A 20 63.04 6.88 -35.77
C PHE A 20 62.49 8.27 -35.42
N LEU A 21 63.10 9.34 -35.94
CA LEU A 21 62.57 10.69 -35.80
C LEU A 21 61.26 10.85 -36.56
N VAL A 22 61.19 10.34 -37.80
CA VAL A 22 59.96 10.37 -38.61
C VAL A 22 58.83 9.61 -37.90
N THR A 23 59.06 8.40 -37.42
CA THR A 23 58.04 7.64 -36.68
C THR A 23 57.58 8.37 -35.41
N THR A 24 58.52 8.99 -34.68
CA THR A 24 58.19 9.73 -33.45
C THR A 24 57.34 10.95 -33.74
N ARG A 25 57.72 11.76 -34.75
CA ARG A 25 56.94 12.95 -35.14
C ARG A 25 55.56 12.60 -35.66
N LEU A 26 55.43 11.58 -36.51
CA LEU A 26 54.13 11.11 -36.98
C LEU A 26 53.24 10.63 -35.82
N SER A 27 53.83 9.99 -34.81
CA SER A 27 53.08 9.58 -33.61
C SER A 27 52.66 10.75 -32.72
N GLU A 28 53.47 11.82 -32.63
CA GLU A 28 53.14 13.05 -31.89
C GLU A 28 51.99 13.82 -32.58
N GLU A 29 52.01 13.88 -33.90
CA GLU A 29 50.97 14.49 -34.74
C GLU A 29 49.73 13.60 -34.91
N LYS A 30 49.64 12.49 -34.16
CA LYS A 30 48.51 11.53 -34.16
C LYS A 30 48.26 10.81 -35.49
N GLN A 31 49.24 10.76 -36.38
CA GLN A 31 49.18 9.99 -37.63
C GLN A 31 49.63 8.54 -37.38
N PHE A 32 48.79 7.79 -36.65
CA PHE A 32 49.21 6.51 -36.06
C PHE A 32 49.58 5.44 -37.09
N GLN A 33 48.79 5.30 -38.16
CA GLN A 33 49.01 4.28 -39.20
C GLN A 33 50.33 4.52 -39.97
N GLU A 34 50.64 5.78 -40.30
CA GLU A 34 51.88 6.13 -41.00
C GLU A 34 53.10 5.95 -40.09
N ALA A 35 52.99 6.34 -38.82
CA ALA A 35 54.03 6.12 -37.82
C ALA A 35 54.34 4.62 -37.63
N LEU A 36 53.31 3.77 -37.54
CA LEU A 36 53.48 2.32 -37.42
C LEU A 36 54.14 1.75 -38.67
N ARG A 37 53.69 2.15 -39.86
CA ARG A 37 54.25 1.70 -41.15
C ARG A 37 55.74 2.00 -41.26
N TRP A 38 56.14 3.25 -40.98
CA TRP A 38 57.55 3.64 -40.99
C TRP A 38 58.38 2.86 -39.96
N CYS A 39 57.79 2.53 -38.80
CA CYS A 39 58.46 1.76 -37.76
C CYS A 39 58.69 0.31 -38.21
N THR A 40 57.66 -0.35 -38.76
CA THR A 40 57.74 -1.75 -39.20
C THR A 40 58.60 -1.93 -40.46
N GLU A 41 58.49 -1.02 -41.44
CA GLU A 41 59.26 -1.12 -42.68
C GLU A 41 60.76 -0.89 -42.45
N HIS A 42 61.13 0.06 -41.58
CA HIS A 42 62.51 0.53 -41.48
C HIS A 42 63.23 0.19 -40.16
N LEU A 43 62.54 -0.06 -39.04
CA LEU A 43 63.20 -0.23 -37.74
C LEU A 43 62.98 -1.61 -37.12
N PHE A 44 61.74 -1.90 -36.73
CA PHE A 44 61.37 -3.08 -35.95
C PHE A 44 59.99 -3.59 -36.36
N ASP A 45 59.93 -4.83 -36.84
CA ASP A 45 58.69 -5.50 -37.21
C ASP A 45 58.47 -6.75 -36.34
N PRO A 46 57.51 -6.72 -35.40
CA PRO A 46 57.23 -7.85 -34.52
C PRO A 46 56.53 -9.02 -35.25
N TYR A 47 56.09 -8.85 -36.49
CA TYR A 47 55.34 -9.86 -37.25
C TYR A 47 56.17 -10.57 -38.33
N ARG A 48 57.46 -10.24 -38.47
CA ARG A 48 58.31 -10.77 -39.54
C ARG A 48 58.70 -12.24 -39.32
N THR A 49 58.49 -13.09 -40.32
CA THR A 49 58.71 -14.55 -40.26
C THR A 49 59.89 -15.07 -41.11
N GLY A 50 60.86 -14.21 -41.47
CA GLY A 50 62.06 -14.61 -42.22
C GLY A 50 63.17 -15.19 -41.34
N THR A 51 63.91 -16.19 -41.85
CA THR A 51 65.10 -16.78 -41.20
C THR A 51 66.27 -15.79 -41.19
N GLY A 52 66.69 -15.35 -40.00
CA GLY A 52 67.91 -14.55 -39.80
C GLY A 52 69.17 -15.42 -39.66
N GLU A 53 70.32 -14.79 -39.43
CA GLU A 53 71.53 -15.52 -39.06
C GLU A 53 71.33 -16.23 -37.72
N HIS A 54 71.61 -17.53 -37.64
CA HIS A 54 71.43 -18.43 -36.48
C HIS A 54 70.00 -18.93 -36.18
N ASP A 55 69.15 -19.16 -37.20
CA ASP A 55 67.81 -19.77 -37.06
C ASP A 55 66.79 -18.97 -36.22
N GLN A 56 67.07 -17.69 -35.95
CA GLN A 56 66.17 -16.76 -35.25
C GLN A 56 65.37 -15.87 -36.24
N PRO A 57 64.15 -15.43 -35.90
CA PRO A 57 63.38 -14.53 -36.75
C PRO A 57 64.06 -13.15 -36.89
N ALA A 58 64.15 -12.64 -38.12
CA ALA A 58 64.81 -11.35 -38.44
C ALA A 58 63.95 -10.12 -38.09
N LEU A 59 63.67 -9.90 -36.80
CA LEU A 59 62.76 -8.84 -36.31
C LEU A 59 63.25 -7.39 -36.52
N TRP A 60 64.56 -7.19 -36.69
CA TRP A 60 65.18 -5.86 -36.84
C TRP A 60 65.51 -5.60 -38.31
N SER A 61 64.97 -4.52 -38.87
CA SER A 61 65.09 -4.22 -40.32
C SER A 61 66.42 -3.57 -40.71
N THR A 62 67.18 -3.03 -39.74
CA THR A 62 68.45 -2.35 -39.99
C THR A 62 69.62 -3.07 -39.34
N ARG A 63 70.75 -3.13 -40.05
CA ARG A 63 71.97 -3.79 -39.56
C ARG A 63 72.53 -3.23 -38.25
N PRO A 64 72.53 -1.91 -37.97
CA PRO A 64 72.91 -1.36 -36.67
C PRO A 64 72.08 -1.90 -35.51
N LEU A 65 70.81 -2.24 -35.76
CA LEU A 65 69.96 -2.89 -34.77
C LEU A 65 70.19 -4.39 -34.77
N ALA A 66 70.41 -5.07 -35.90
CA ALA A 66 70.61 -6.52 -35.98
C ALA A 66 71.92 -7.02 -35.34
N ASP A 67 73.02 -6.27 -35.48
CA ASP A 67 74.34 -6.62 -34.92
C ASP A 67 74.49 -6.02 -33.51
N ILE A 68 74.63 -6.87 -32.47
CA ILE A 68 74.80 -6.43 -31.06
C ILE A 68 76.28 -6.17 -30.72
N SER A 69 77.17 -6.03 -31.71
CA SER A 69 78.61 -5.95 -31.47
C SER A 69 78.97 -4.77 -30.56
N THR A 70 79.53 -5.05 -29.40
CA THR A 70 80.20 -4.07 -28.54
C THR A 70 81.59 -3.78 -29.12
N GLY A 71 81.78 -2.63 -29.74
CA GLY A 71 83.12 -2.18 -30.10
C GLY A 71 83.86 -1.71 -28.84
N THR A 72 85.12 -2.12 -28.64
CA THR A 72 85.95 -1.56 -27.55
C THR A 72 86.42 -0.16 -27.93
N SER A 73 85.82 0.87 -27.35
CA SER A 73 86.12 2.29 -27.63
C SER A 73 86.40 3.04 -26.33
N GLN A 74 87.30 4.03 -26.36
CA GLN A 74 87.56 4.96 -25.24
C GLN A 74 86.32 5.77 -24.81
N LEU A 75 85.24 5.71 -25.61
CA LEU A 75 83.98 6.38 -25.37
C LEU A 75 83.07 5.67 -24.35
N ASP A 76 83.38 4.44 -23.93
CA ASP A 76 82.58 3.71 -22.92
C ASP A 76 82.64 4.34 -21.52
N ASP A 77 83.66 5.15 -21.23
CA ASP A 77 83.78 5.91 -19.97
C ASP A 77 82.84 7.12 -19.89
N SER A 78 82.17 7.48 -20.99
CA SER A 78 81.23 8.60 -21.03
C SER A 78 79.91 8.31 -20.30
N VAL A 79 79.35 9.34 -19.66
CA VAL A 79 78.03 9.28 -19.00
C VAL A 79 76.90 9.70 -19.95
N ASP A 80 77.22 10.23 -21.14
CA ASP A 80 76.22 10.67 -22.12
C ASP A 80 75.41 9.46 -22.67
N PRO A 81 74.08 9.43 -22.49
CA PRO A 81 73.22 8.35 -23.01
C PRO A 81 73.34 8.13 -24.51
N ALA A 82 73.57 9.20 -25.30
CA ALA A 82 73.70 9.09 -26.75
C ALA A 82 74.99 8.34 -27.14
N ILE A 83 76.08 8.59 -26.41
CA ILE A 83 77.37 7.92 -26.62
C ILE A 83 77.28 6.45 -26.20
N ARG A 84 76.64 6.14 -25.05
CA ARG A 84 76.42 4.75 -24.61
C ARG A 84 75.53 3.95 -25.54
N ALA A 85 74.49 4.58 -26.11
CA ALA A 85 73.68 3.93 -27.12
C ALA A 85 74.46 3.73 -28.44
N PHE A 86 75.37 4.64 -28.77
CA PHE A 86 76.24 4.51 -29.93
C PHE A 86 77.22 3.33 -29.80
N THR A 87 77.81 3.10 -28.61
CA THR A 87 78.74 1.98 -28.37
C THR A 87 78.03 0.63 -28.22
N SER A 88 76.82 0.60 -27.66
CA SER A 88 75.99 -0.61 -27.55
C SER A 88 74.62 -0.47 -28.22
N SER A 89 74.45 -1.16 -29.36
CA SER A 89 73.18 -1.23 -30.11
C SER A 89 71.99 -1.77 -29.30
N ARG A 90 72.23 -2.41 -28.15
CA ARG A 90 71.18 -2.87 -27.23
C ARG A 90 70.27 -1.74 -26.77
N HIS A 91 70.82 -0.56 -26.50
CA HIS A 91 70.04 0.57 -26.02
C HIS A 91 69.12 1.16 -27.09
N TYR A 92 69.56 1.15 -28.36
CA TYR A 92 68.68 1.52 -29.48
C TYR A 92 67.55 0.52 -29.69
N ARG A 93 67.81 -0.78 -29.54
CA ARG A 93 66.73 -1.79 -29.55
C ARG A 93 65.71 -1.52 -28.44
N GLN A 94 66.17 -1.24 -27.22
CA GLN A 94 65.29 -0.92 -26.10
C GLN A 94 64.46 0.35 -26.36
N ALA A 95 65.07 1.39 -26.94
CA ALA A 95 64.39 2.63 -27.26
C ALA A 95 63.30 2.46 -28.33
N VAL A 96 63.62 1.75 -29.43
CA VAL A 96 62.66 1.47 -30.51
C VAL A 96 61.53 0.57 -30.02
N PHE A 97 61.84 -0.46 -29.24
CA PHE A 97 60.85 -1.33 -28.62
C PHE A 97 59.88 -0.55 -27.72
N LEU A 98 60.43 0.28 -26.83
CA LEU A 98 59.65 1.07 -25.91
C LEU A 98 58.79 2.11 -26.64
N PHE A 99 59.33 2.74 -27.69
CA PHE A 99 58.56 3.63 -28.55
C PHE A 99 57.34 2.94 -29.16
N LEU A 100 57.47 1.72 -29.68
CA LEU A 100 56.35 0.99 -30.30
C LEU A 100 55.23 0.69 -29.28
N VAL A 101 55.60 0.34 -28.04
CA VAL A 101 54.65 0.14 -26.94
C VAL A 101 53.92 1.44 -26.60
N GLU A 102 54.66 2.55 -26.46
CA GLU A 102 54.07 3.87 -26.19
C GLU A 102 53.19 4.34 -27.34
N HIS A 103 53.56 4.02 -28.57
CA HIS A 103 52.78 4.34 -29.76
C HIS A 103 51.39 3.69 -29.70
N TRP A 104 51.30 2.38 -29.44
CA TRP A 104 50.02 1.69 -29.28
C TRP A 104 49.22 2.17 -28.06
N GLN A 105 49.91 2.57 -26.98
CA GLN A 105 49.24 3.22 -25.85
C GLN A 105 48.61 4.56 -26.27
N ARG A 106 49.33 5.42 -27.01
CA ARG A 106 48.81 6.70 -27.51
C ARG A 106 47.65 6.50 -28.49
N GLU A 107 47.77 5.53 -29.39
CA GLU A 107 46.69 5.16 -30.32
C GLU A 107 45.45 4.66 -29.57
N GLY A 108 45.62 3.78 -28.58
CA GLY A 108 44.53 3.32 -27.72
C GLY A 108 43.86 4.45 -26.96
N ASP A 109 44.64 5.34 -26.34
CA ASP A 109 44.13 6.49 -25.60
C ASP A 109 43.37 7.46 -26.51
N HIS A 110 43.78 7.61 -27.78
CA HIS A 110 43.06 8.40 -28.77
C HIS A 110 41.66 7.82 -29.04
N TYR A 111 41.58 6.54 -29.38
CA TYR A 111 40.30 5.89 -29.68
C TYR A 111 39.38 5.74 -28.47
N TYR A 112 39.95 5.57 -27.27
CA TYR A 112 39.18 5.50 -26.03
C TYR A 112 38.41 6.80 -25.76
N ARG A 113 38.97 7.97 -26.11
CA ARG A 113 38.30 9.26 -25.91
C ARG A 113 37.05 9.48 -26.77
N HIS A 114 36.88 8.73 -27.87
CA HIS A 114 35.70 8.85 -28.73
C HIS A 114 34.45 8.17 -28.16
N LEU A 115 34.60 7.23 -27.22
CA LEU A 115 33.50 6.56 -26.50
C LEU A 115 32.41 5.94 -27.40
N THR A 116 32.76 5.53 -28.62
CA THR A 116 31.89 4.74 -29.50
C THR A 116 32.22 3.26 -29.35
N ARG A 117 31.26 2.35 -29.60
CA ARG A 117 31.51 0.91 -29.53
C ARG A 117 32.71 0.51 -30.39
N ASP A 118 32.77 0.98 -31.62
CA ASP A 118 33.82 0.63 -32.56
C ASP A 118 35.18 1.23 -32.13
N SER A 119 35.21 2.48 -31.69
CA SER A 119 36.45 3.09 -31.18
C SER A 119 36.95 2.42 -29.88
N LEU A 120 36.06 1.97 -29.00
CA LEU A 120 36.43 1.22 -27.80
C LEU A 120 37.00 -0.17 -28.15
N THR A 121 36.47 -0.83 -29.19
CA THR A 121 37.06 -2.09 -29.68
C THR A 121 38.45 -1.87 -30.28
N GLN A 122 38.67 -0.76 -30.97
CA GLN A 122 39.98 -0.41 -31.52
C GLN A 122 40.99 -0.05 -30.42
N ALA A 123 40.56 0.69 -29.39
CA ALA A 123 41.39 0.96 -28.22
C ALA A 123 41.78 -0.32 -27.47
N TRP A 124 40.84 -1.24 -27.30
CA TRP A 124 41.12 -2.54 -26.69
C TRP A 124 42.17 -3.33 -27.48
N LEU A 125 42.09 -3.33 -28.81
CA LEU A 125 43.04 -4.03 -29.67
C LEU A 125 44.47 -3.48 -29.52
N SER A 126 44.65 -2.16 -29.54
CA SER A 126 45.97 -1.53 -29.44
C SER A 126 46.61 -1.77 -28.06
N TYR A 127 45.85 -1.68 -26.97
CA TYR A 127 46.34 -2.04 -25.63
C TYR A 127 46.73 -3.51 -25.53
N GLN A 128 45.98 -4.42 -26.17
CA GLN A 128 46.35 -5.83 -26.22
C GLN A 128 47.62 -6.11 -27.02
N GLN A 129 47.80 -5.43 -28.15
CA GLN A 129 49.04 -5.52 -28.94
C GLN A 129 50.23 -5.07 -28.10
N ALA A 130 50.10 -3.95 -27.38
CA ALA A 130 51.11 -3.46 -26.46
C ALA A 130 51.43 -4.46 -25.34
N LEU A 131 50.44 -5.03 -24.65
CA LEU A 131 50.68 -6.02 -23.60
C LEU A 131 51.29 -7.32 -24.13
N LYS A 132 50.86 -7.80 -25.30
CA LYS A 132 51.45 -9.00 -25.93
C LYS A 132 52.93 -8.80 -26.25
N LEU A 133 53.31 -7.60 -26.70
CA LEU A 133 54.70 -7.27 -27.00
C LEU A 133 55.55 -7.16 -25.71
N ILE A 134 55.00 -6.61 -24.62
CA ILE A 134 55.70 -6.57 -23.31
C ILE A 134 55.84 -7.99 -22.70
N GLY A 135 54.89 -8.89 -22.96
CA GLY A 135 54.93 -10.29 -22.48
C GLY A 135 54.51 -10.43 -21.02
N GLN A 136 55.08 -11.37 -20.26
CA GLN A 136 54.98 -11.40 -18.80
C GLN A 136 56.29 -10.88 -18.23
N ILE A 137 56.25 -9.81 -17.43
CA ILE A 137 57.41 -9.41 -16.64
C ILE A 137 57.47 -10.41 -15.48
N ALA A 138 58.55 -11.18 -15.36
CA ALA A 138 58.74 -12.06 -14.22
C ALA A 138 58.68 -11.21 -12.96
N GLU A 139 57.59 -11.33 -12.18
CA GLU A 139 57.54 -10.79 -10.83
C GLU A 139 58.70 -11.43 -10.10
N THR A 140 59.73 -10.64 -9.76
CA THR A 140 60.84 -11.13 -8.94
C THR A 140 60.23 -11.76 -7.71
N SER A 141 60.37 -13.08 -7.61
CA SER A 141 59.80 -13.92 -6.57
C SER A 141 59.90 -13.22 -5.21
N ARG A 142 58.78 -13.08 -4.50
CA ARG A 142 58.67 -12.55 -3.12
C ARG A 142 59.59 -13.20 -2.08
N GLY A 143 60.45 -14.13 -2.46
CA GLY A 143 61.44 -14.80 -1.61
C GLY A 143 62.85 -14.41 -1.99
N ASP A 144 63.21 -13.15 -1.80
CA ASP A 144 64.56 -12.67 -2.09
C ASP A 144 65.20 -12.01 -0.85
N SER A 145 66.38 -12.52 -0.50
CA SER A 145 67.04 -12.46 0.82
C SER A 145 67.77 -11.14 1.09
N TRP A 146 67.17 -10.00 0.79
CA TRP A 146 67.76 -8.72 1.19
C TRP A 146 67.62 -8.54 2.70
N THR A 147 68.76 -8.46 3.40
CA THR A 147 68.81 -8.18 4.83
C THR A 147 69.40 -6.80 5.05
N ALA A 148 68.82 -6.02 5.97
CA ALA A 148 69.30 -4.68 6.26
C ALA A 148 70.71 -4.74 6.87
N GLN A 149 71.70 -4.19 6.15
CA GLN A 149 73.09 -4.11 6.60
C GLN A 149 73.44 -2.66 7.01
N PRO A 150 74.25 -2.47 8.07
CA PRO A 150 74.74 -1.14 8.42
C PRO A 150 75.63 -0.59 7.30
N LEU A 151 75.52 0.72 6.99
CA LEU A 151 76.20 1.37 5.85
C LEU A 151 77.71 1.09 5.78
N LYS A 152 78.35 0.90 6.94
CA LYS A 152 79.77 0.58 7.07
C LYS A 152 80.18 -0.78 6.48
N GLY A 153 79.26 -1.73 6.35
CA GLY A 153 79.50 -3.10 5.85
C GLY A 153 78.97 -3.38 4.45
N VAL A 154 78.43 -2.36 3.76
CA VAL A 154 77.82 -2.51 2.44
C VAL A 154 78.92 -2.69 1.38
N THR A 155 78.79 -3.74 0.57
CA THR A 155 79.66 -3.98 -0.60
C THR A 155 78.82 -3.87 -1.88
N GLU A 156 79.46 -3.74 -3.05
CA GLU A 156 78.74 -3.61 -4.35
C GLU A 156 77.73 -4.73 -4.59
N GLY A 157 78.00 -5.95 -4.09
CA GLY A 157 77.08 -7.09 -4.19
C GLY A 157 75.80 -6.98 -3.35
N ALA A 158 75.68 -5.97 -2.48
CA ALA A 158 74.45 -5.69 -1.72
C ALA A 158 73.41 -4.93 -2.55
N PHE A 159 73.82 -4.30 -3.66
CA PHE A 159 72.92 -3.60 -4.58
C PHE A 159 72.45 -4.52 -5.70
N ARG A 160 71.22 -4.30 -6.15
CA ARG A 160 70.61 -5.04 -7.26
C ARG A 160 70.20 -4.08 -8.35
N THR A 161 70.28 -4.52 -9.60
CA THR A 161 69.82 -3.74 -10.74
C THR A 161 68.29 -3.71 -10.74
N PRO A 162 67.65 -2.52 -10.62
CA PRO A 162 66.21 -2.43 -10.65
C PRO A 162 65.68 -2.74 -12.06
N LEU A 163 64.42 -3.16 -12.14
CA LEU A 163 63.69 -3.22 -13.41
C LEU A 163 63.55 -1.81 -13.99
N ASN A 164 63.41 -1.72 -15.31
CA ASN A 164 63.21 -0.44 -15.98
C ASN A 164 61.83 0.15 -15.62
N ALA A 165 61.82 1.21 -14.80
CA ALA A 165 60.62 1.88 -14.32
C ALA A 165 59.68 2.31 -15.46
N ARG A 166 60.22 2.83 -16.56
CA ARG A 166 59.39 3.29 -17.69
C ARG A 166 58.59 2.15 -18.32
N LEU A 167 59.17 0.95 -18.39
CA LEU A 167 58.49 -0.23 -18.93
C LEU A 167 57.43 -0.77 -17.96
N THR A 168 57.73 -0.79 -16.65
CA THR A 168 56.78 -1.24 -15.63
C THR A 168 55.59 -0.27 -15.51
N ASP A 169 55.84 1.03 -15.58
CA ASP A 169 54.81 2.08 -15.52
C ASP A 169 53.91 2.08 -16.76
N LEU A 170 54.50 1.87 -17.95
CA LEU A 170 53.72 1.72 -19.17
C LEU A 170 52.82 0.48 -19.12
N ARG A 171 53.36 -0.65 -18.66
CA ARG A 171 52.57 -1.88 -18.50
C ARG A 171 51.41 -1.67 -17.53
N SER A 172 51.67 -1.11 -16.34
CA SER A 172 50.63 -0.86 -15.32
C SER A 172 49.57 0.10 -15.83
N THR A 173 49.97 1.15 -16.58
CA THR A 173 49.05 2.07 -17.23
C THR A 173 48.15 1.35 -18.24
N ILE A 174 48.71 0.51 -19.11
CA ILE A 174 47.94 -0.23 -20.11
C ILE A 174 46.99 -1.25 -19.45
N GLU A 175 47.43 -1.94 -18.39
CA GLU A 175 46.59 -2.84 -17.60
C GLU A 175 45.43 -2.09 -16.94
N GLN A 176 45.67 -0.89 -16.40
CA GLN A 176 44.64 0.00 -15.88
C GLN A 176 43.66 0.45 -16.98
N ARG A 177 44.15 0.78 -18.19
CA ARG A 177 43.27 1.15 -19.32
C ARG A 177 42.36 -0.01 -19.74
N LEU A 178 42.90 -1.22 -19.82
CA LEU A 178 42.11 -2.42 -20.11
C LEU A 178 41.13 -2.77 -18.98
N PHE A 179 41.51 -2.54 -17.72
CA PHE A 179 40.59 -2.66 -16.60
C PHE A 179 39.40 -1.70 -16.76
N ASN A 180 39.67 -0.42 -17.04
CA ASN A 180 38.61 0.58 -17.24
C ASN A 180 37.67 0.18 -18.39
N LEU A 181 38.22 -0.30 -19.52
CA LEU A 181 37.41 -0.78 -20.66
C LEU A 181 36.51 -1.96 -20.30
N ARG A 182 37.00 -2.90 -19.47
CA ARG A 182 36.23 -4.10 -19.04
C ARG A 182 35.10 -3.77 -18.06
N HIS A 183 35.24 -2.69 -17.29
CA HIS A 183 34.30 -2.30 -16.23
C HIS A 183 33.38 -1.15 -16.62
N GLY A 184 33.35 -0.76 -17.90
CA GLY A 184 32.47 0.30 -18.34
C GLY A 184 32.88 1.69 -17.83
N LEU A 185 34.18 1.92 -17.64
CA LEU A 185 34.73 3.19 -17.15
C LEU A 185 35.33 3.99 -18.31
N THR A 186 35.41 5.31 -18.12
CA THR A 186 36.16 6.25 -18.97
C THR A 186 37.66 6.15 -18.71
N LEU A 187 38.48 6.82 -19.53
CA LEU A 187 39.93 6.90 -19.35
C LEU A 187 40.32 7.36 -17.93
N ASP A 188 39.55 8.29 -17.35
CA ASP A 188 39.77 8.87 -16.01
C ASP A 188 39.17 8.03 -14.86
N GLY A 189 38.54 6.88 -15.16
CA GLY A 189 37.93 6.00 -14.15
C GLY A 189 36.51 6.37 -13.71
N LYS A 190 35.88 7.37 -14.36
CA LYS A 190 34.45 7.69 -14.14
C LYS A 190 33.57 6.68 -14.88
N ALA A 191 32.42 6.32 -14.32
CA ALA A 191 31.46 5.47 -15.01
C ALA A 191 31.07 6.07 -16.38
N MET A 192 31.05 5.25 -17.42
CA MET A 192 30.55 5.69 -18.73
C MET A 192 29.04 6.00 -18.62
N PRO A 193 28.55 7.06 -19.28
CA PRO A 193 27.13 7.39 -19.30
C PRO A 193 26.32 6.20 -19.86
N PHE A 194 25.19 5.94 -19.21
CA PHE A 194 24.28 4.84 -19.54
C PHE A 194 23.86 4.90 -21.02
N LEU A 195 24.14 3.86 -21.79
CA LEU A 195 23.49 3.62 -23.08
C LEU A 195 22.19 2.84 -22.79
N PRO A 196 21.01 3.48 -22.84
CA PRO A 196 19.75 2.82 -22.50
C PRO A 196 19.37 1.77 -23.54
N LEU A 197 18.94 0.59 -23.07
CA LEU A 197 18.43 -0.47 -23.94
C LEU A 197 16.89 -0.60 -23.93
N TYR A 198 16.12 -0.44 -22.83
CA TYR A 198 14.62 -0.22 -22.75
C TYR A 198 14.18 0.09 -21.27
N ALA A 199 12.91 0.47 -21.02
CA ALA A 199 12.31 0.80 -19.70
C ALA A 199 11.29 -0.24 -19.19
N THR A 200 11.06 -0.34 -17.86
CA THR A 200 10.20 -1.34 -17.17
C THR A 200 9.19 -0.71 -16.19
N ASP A 201 8.04 -1.35 -16.00
CA ASP A 201 6.92 -0.96 -15.10
C ASP A 201 6.64 -1.93 -13.93
N ASP A 202 5.93 -1.40 -12.93
CA ASP A 202 5.81 -1.81 -11.51
C ASP A 202 4.54 -2.65 -11.14
N PRO A 203 4.45 -3.19 -9.90
CA PRO A 203 3.59 -4.29 -9.47
C PRO A 203 2.50 -3.90 -8.44
N PHE A 204 1.21 -4.15 -8.69
CA PHE A 204 0.21 -4.27 -7.59
C PHE A 204 -1.01 -5.11 -8.02
N SER A 205 -1.29 -6.20 -7.29
CA SER A 205 -2.64 -6.76 -7.21
C SER A 205 -2.90 -7.39 -5.82
N HIS A 206 -4.03 -7.00 -5.23
CA HIS A 206 -4.46 -7.32 -3.87
C HIS A 206 -5.46 -8.50 -3.80
N SER A 207 -5.57 -9.01 -2.56
CA SER A 207 -6.34 -10.11 -1.96
C SER A 207 -7.87 -10.17 -2.13
N SER A 208 -8.47 -11.32 -1.79
CA SER A 208 -9.76 -11.37 -1.06
C SER A 208 -10.00 -12.72 -0.33
N GLY A 209 -10.50 -12.67 0.92
CA GLY A 209 -10.97 -13.81 1.75
C GLY A 209 -12.49 -13.84 1.93
N LYS A 210 -13.04 -14.96 2.41
CA LYS A 210 -14.49 -15.31 2.53
C LYS A 210 -15.02 -15.29 3.98
N ALA A 211 -16.31 -15.00 4.17
CA ALA A 211 -17.06 -15.07 5.43
C ALA A 211 -17.81 -16.40 5.62
N GLY A 212 -17.88 -16.90 6.86
CA GLY A 212 -18.61 -18.12 7.27
C GLY A 212 -19.98 -17.81 7.89
N GLY A 213 -20.92 -18.74 7.73
CA GLY A 213 -22.29 -18.65 8.22
C GLY A 213 -22.63 -19.72 9.26
N LEU A 214 -23.55 -19.39 10.16
CA LEU A 214 -24.22 -20.30 11.09
C LEU A 214 -25.73 -20.13 10.93
N SER A 215 -26.44 -21.23 10.73
CA SER A 215 -27.90 -21.31 10.63
C SER A 215 -28.44 -22.02 11.86
N SER A 216 -29.37 -21.39 12.57
CA SER A 216 -30.10 -21.97 13.71
C SER A 216 -31.48 -22.46 13.24
N THR A 217 -31.71 -23.77 13.31
CA THR A 217 -32.96 -24.43 12.89
C THR A 217 -33.98 -24.42 14.03
N TYR A 218 -35.02 -23.59 13.94
CA TYR A 218 -36.14 -23.60 14.86
C TYR A 218 -37.13 -24.72 14.49
N ASN A 219 -37.61 -25.47 15.48
CA ASN A 219 -38.46 -26.66 15.28
C ASN A 219 -39.91 -26.32 15.68
N SER A 220 -40.79 -26.12 14.70
CA SER A 220 -42.11 -25.49 14.84
C SER A 220 -43.24 -26.39 15.39
N ALA A 221 -42.96 -27.67 15.69
CA ALA A 221 -43.98 -28.66 16.03
C ALA A 221 -44.48 -28.62 17.50
N PHE A 222 -43.80 -27.89 18.39
CA PHE A 222 -44.10 -27.81 19.84
C PHE A 222 -44.06 -26.36 20.38
N GLY A 223 -44.53 -25.39 19.60
CA GLY A 223 -44.57 -24.00 20.04
C GLY A 223 -45.36 -23.83 21.35
N LEU A 224 -44.78 -23.12 22.33
CA LEU A 224 -45.46 -22.74 23.56
C LEU A 224 -46.66 -21.85 23.22
N ILE A 225 -47.85 -22.27 23.66
CA ILE A 225 -49.08 -21.49 23.46
C ILE A 225 -49.13 -20.41 24.54
N PRO A 226 -49.18 -19.12 24.16
CA PRO A 226 -49.21 -18.03 25.14
C PRO A 226 -50.55 -17.98 25.88
N VAL A 227 -50.55 -17.28 27.02
CA VAL A 227 -51.74 -17.10 27.86
C VAL A 227 -52.72 -16.08 27.25
N TYR A 228 -52.20 -15.13 26.47
CA TYR A 228 -52.97 -14.08 25.82
C TYR A 228 -53.36 -14.46 24.39
N ARG A 229 -54.54 -13.98 23.97
CA ARG A 229 -55.06 -14.05 22.61
C ARG A 229 -54.20 -13.24 21.64
N PHE A 230 -54.23 -13.62 20.37
CA PHE A 230 -53.47 -12.96 19.30
C PHE A 230 -53.72 -11.44 19.23
N PRO A 231 -54.97 -10.91 19.25
CA PRO A 231 -55.20 -9.47 19.14
C PRO A 231 -54.66 -8.65 20.32
N ALA A 232 -54.67 -9.23 21.52
CA ALA A 232 -54.10 -8.59 22.71
C ALA A 232 -52.56 -8.59 22.66
N LEU A 233 -51.97 -9.67 22.13
CA LEU A 233 -50.53 -9.88 22.10
C LEU A 233 -49.84 -9.12 20.95
N VAL A 234 -50.47 -9.02 19.76
CA VAL A 234 -49.87 -8.38 18.57
C VAL A 234 -49.47 -6.92 18.82
N THR A 235 -50.32 -6.17 19.52
CA THR A 235 -50.06 -4.76 19.85
C THR A 235 -48.83 -4.59 20.75
N ARG A 236 -48.64 -5.51 21.73
CA ARG A 236 -47.49 -5.52 22.63
C ARG A 236 -46.20 -5.90 21.90
N VAL A 237 -46.28 -6.89 21.00
CA VAL A 237 -45.13 -7.31 20.19
C VAL A 237 -44.70 -6.20 19.23
N GLN A 238 -45.63 -5.55 18.54
CA GLN A 238 -45.34 -4.42 17.66
C GLN A 238 -44.68 -3.25 18.42
N GLN A 239 -45.11 -2.96 19.64
CA GLN A 239 -44.47 -1.95 20.49
C GLN A 239 -43.02 -2.35 20.85
N ALA A 240 -42.80 -3.61 21.21
CA ALA A 240 -41.46 -4.11 21.55
C ALA A 240 -40.52 -4.09 20.32
N ILE A 241 -41.02 -4.44 19.14
CA ILE A 241 -40.27 -4.36 17.88
C ILE A 241 -39.89 -2.90 17.56
N ARG A 242 -40.77 -1.92 17.78
CA ARG A 242 -40.43 -0.50 17.56
C ARG A 242 -39.26 -0.04 18.45
N VAL A 243 -39.27 -0.43 19.73
CA VAL A 243 -38.15 -0.14 20.64
C VAL A 243 -36.86 -0.76 20.13
N LEU A 244 -36.91 -2.02 19.66
CA LEU A 244 -35.76 -2.70 19.06
C LEU A 244 -35.24 -1.98 17.80
N THR A 245 -36.13 -1.54 16.91
CA THR A 245 -35.78 -0.75 15.72
C THR A 245 -35.10 0.57 16.10
N ASP A 246 -35.64 1.30 17.08
CA ASP A 246 -35.05 2.56 17.54
C ASP A 246 -33.66 2.33 18.18
N MET A 247 -33.49 1.22 18.92
CA MET A 247 -32.18 0.80 19.44
C MET A 247 -31.18 0.52 18.30
N GLY A 248 -31.60 -0.18 17.25
CA GLY A 248 -30.76 -0.46 16.08
C GLY A 248 -30.31 0.80 15.35
N ARG A 249 -31.23 1.75 15.14
CA ARG A 249 -30.93 3.07 14.53
C ARG A 249 -29.98 3.89 15.39
N HIS A 250 -30.18 3.89 16.71
CA HIS A 250 -29.28 4.59 17.61
C HIS A 250 -27.87 3.99 17.61
N LEU A 251 -27.76 2.66 17.59
CA LEU A 251 -26.47 1.97 17.47
C LEU A 251 -25.74 2.35 16.17
N MET A 252 -26.46 2.40 15.04
CA MET A 252 -25.89 2.83 13.76
C MET A 252 -25.35 4.27 13.82
N HIS A 253 -26.14 5.21 14.35
CA HIS A 253 -25.71 6.59 14.53
C HIS A 253 -24.47 6.71 15.43
N LEU A 254 -24.39 5.92 16.51
CA LEU A 254 -23.21 5.90 17.39
C LEU A 254 -21.97 5.39 16.65
N MET A 255 -22.10 4.37 15.80
CA MET A 255 -20.99 3.85 14.99
C MET A 255 -20.55 4.85 13.91
N GLU A 256 -21.48 5.55 13.27
CA GLU A 256 -21.17 6.65 12.33
C GLU A 256 -20.40 7.77 13.05
N SER A 257 -20.89 8.19 14.22
CA SER A 257 -20.24 9.24 15.03
C SER A 257 -18.85 8.81 15.52
N GLU A 258 -18.67 7.53 15.90
CA GLU A 258 -17.37 6.95 16.25
C GLU A 258 -16.40 7.07 15.08
N PHE A 259 -16.83 6.63 13.89
CA PHE A 259 -16.03 6.67 12.67
C PHE A 259 -15.66 8.10 12.27
N ASP A 260 -16.63 9.01 12.23
CA ASP A 260 -16.41 10.41 11.87
C ASP A 260 -15.43 11.09 12.84
N THR A 261 -15.58 10.83 14.15
CA THR A 261 -14.65 11.32 15.16
C THR A 261 -13.24 10.75 14.93
N SER A 262 -13.13 9.43 14.69
CA SER A 262 -11.83 8.80 14.41
C SER A 262 -11.18 9.37 13.15
N LEU A 263 -11.94 9.56 12.07
CA LEU A 263 -11.46 10.11 10.82
C LEU A 263 -10.99 11.56 11.01
N SER A 264 -11.77 12.37 11.73
CA SER A 264 -11.41 13.76 12.00
C SER A 264 -10.11 13.89 12.80
N VAL A 265 -9.91 13.04 13.82
CA VAL A 265 -8.67 12.98 14.60
C VAL A 265 -7.49 12.53 13.73
N GLN A 266 -7.69 11.52 12.88
CA GLN A 266 -6.65 11.04 11.97
C GLN A 266 -6.25 12.11 10.94
N LEU A 267 -7.22 12.80 10.34
CA LEU A 267 -6.95 13.90 9.41
C LEU A 267 -6.18 15.03 10.10
N GLN A 268 -6.56 15.36 11.33
CA GLN A 268 -5.86 16.37 12.12
C GLN A 268 -4.42 15.96 12.44
N ASP A 269 -4.19 14.69 12.81
CA ASP A 269 -2.84 14.15 13.05
C ASP A 269 -1.98 14.21 11.77
N GLN A 270 -2.56 13.82 10.62
CA GLN A 270 -1.89 13.93 9.32
C GLN A 270 -1.52 15.38 8.98
N GLN A 271 -2.40 16.35 9.29
CA GLN A 271 -2.09 17.77 9.09
C GLN A 271 -0.92 18.23 9.95
N VAL A 272 -0.85 17.80 11.22
CA VAL A 272 0.30 18.09 12.10
C VAL A 272 1.60 17.51 11.52
N GLN A 273 1.57 16.26 11.05
CA GLN A 273 2.73 15.63 10.41
C GLN A 273 3.15 16.34 9.12
N LEU A 274 2.18 16.79 8.30
CA LEU A 274 2.47 17.57 7.10
C LEU A 274 3.09 18.93 7.42
N ALA A 275 2.68 19.57 8.52
CA ALA A 275 3.27 20.83 8.96
C ALA A 275 4.79 20.71 9.28
N ASP A 276 5.26 19.55 9.75
CA ASP A 276 6.70 19.29 9.96
C ASP A 276 7.49 19.36 8.64
N PHE A 277 6.92 18.87 7.53
CA PHE A 277 7.53 18.99 6.21
C PHE A 277 7.56 20.44 5.74
N THR A 278 6.49 21.20 5.98
CA THR A 278 6.46 22.64 5.68
C THR A 278 7.53 23.40 6.45
N ILE A 279 7.71 23.12 7.75
CA ILE A 279 8.77 23.74 8.55
C ILE A 279 10.15 23.42 7.97
N LYS A 280 10.41 22.15 7.63
CA LYS A 280 11.68 21.76 6.99
C LYS A 280 11.89 22.47 5.66
N LEU A 281 10.87 22.55 4.82
CA LEU A 281 10.95 23.23 3.52
C LEU A 281 11.26 24.72 3.68
N GLN A 282 10.59 25.41 4.61
CA GLN A 282 10.86 26.81 4.89
C GLN A 282 12.25 27.03 5.50
N ALA A 283 12.71 26.09 6.35
CA ALA A 283 14.07 26.13 6.90
C ALA A 283 15.13 25.96 5.81
N GLU A 284 14.90 25.07 4.83
CA GLU A 284 15.81 24.93 3.69
C GLU A 284 15.77 26.15 2.76
N ALA A 285 14.61 26.79 2.59
CA ALA A 285 14.52 28.05 1.85
C ALA A 285 15.33 29.17 2.54
N LEU A 286 15.32 29.22 3.87
CA LEU A 286 16.17 30.12 4.66
C LEU A 286 17.66 29.81 4.46
N ASN A 287 18.05 28.52 4.54
CA ASN A 287 19.43 28.10 4.30
C ASN A 287 19.89 28.46 2.89
N ALA A 288 19.05 28.25 1.88
CA ALA A 288 19.32 28.63 0.50
C ALA A 288 19.51 30.14 0.35
N ALA A 289 18.67 30.95 0.99
CA ALA A 289 18.82 32.40 1.00
C ALA A 289 20.13 32.85 1.67
N GLN A 290 20.55 32.19 2.77
CA GLN A 290 21.83 32.44 3.43
C GLN A 290 23.03 32.02 2.55
N ALA A 291 22.95 30.87 1.88
CA ALA A 291 23.98 30.43 0.94
C ALA A 291 24.11 31.37 -0.27
N GLY A 292 22.99 31.91 -0.76
CA GLY A 292 22.96 32.96 -1.77
C GLY A 292 23.74 34.20 -1.33
N LYS A 293 23.53 34.66 -0.08
CA LYS A 293 24.32 35.77 0.49
C LYS A 293 25.82 35.45 0.54
N GLN A 294 26.19 34.23 0.97
CA GLN A 294 27.59 33.83 1.02
C GLN A 294 28.24 33.82 -0.37
N THR A 295 27.50 33.41 -1.40
CA THR A 295 27.96 33.44 -2.79
C THR A 295 28.23 34.88 -3.25
N LEU A 296 27.33 35.82 -2.93
CA LEU A 296 27.53 37.24 -3.21
C LEU A 296 28.75 37.81 -2.46
N ILE A 297 28.98 37.41 -1.20
CA ILE A 297 30.18 37.82 -0.44
C ILE A 297 31.46 37.32 -1.11
N SER A 298 31.49 36.05 -1.54
CA SER A 298 32.63 35.51 -2.28
C SER A 298 32.85 36.25 -3.61
N GLY A 299 31.77 36.56 -4.34
CA GLY A 299 31.84 37.38 -5.55
C GLY A 299 32.39 38.79 -5.28
N LYS A 300 32.02 39.40 -4.15
CA LYS A 300 32.57 40.68 -3.70
C LYS A 300 34.08 40.63 -3.53
N HIS A 301 34.60 39.57 -2.90
CA HIS A 301 36.05 39.38 -2.73
C HIS A 301 36.78 39.27 -4.06
N ALA A 302 36.19 38.61 -5.07
CA ALA A 302 36.79 38.54 -6.40
C ALA A 302 36.85 39.90 -7.09
N ILE A 303 35.79 40.72 -6.99
CA ILE A 303 35.78 42.08 -7.54
C ILE A 303 36.76 42.98 -6.77
N ASP A 304 36.86 42.85 -5.45
CA ASP A 304 37.81 43.59 -4.62
C ASP A 304 39.26 43.27 -4.99
N LEU A 305 39.57 41.99 -5.23
CA LEU A 305 40.88 41.57 -5.74
C LEU A 305 41.16 42.15 -7.13
N ARG A 306 40.18 42.16 -8.03
CA ARG A 306 40.33 42.76 -9.37
C ARG A 306 40.56 44.27 -9.28
N HIS A 307 39.78 44.95 -8.46
CA HIS A 307 39.88 46.39 -8.24
C HIS A 307 41.24 46.77 -7.66
N THR A 308 41.69 46.08 -6.61
CA THR A 308 43.01 46.30 -6.00
C THR A 308 44.13 46.02 -6.98
N PHE A 309 44.09 44.90 -7.70
CA PHE A 309 45.09 44.55 -8.71
C PHE A 309 45.24 45.66 -9.78
N TYR A 310 44.15 46.09 -10.44
CA TYR A 310 44.25 47.10 -11.49
C TYR A 310 44.58 48.50 -10.95
N ARG A 311 44.11 48.83 -9.75
CA ARG A 311 44.48 50.08 -9.08
C ARG A 311 45.99 50.13 -8.82
N ASP A 312 46.56 49.02 -8.35
CA ASP A 312 47.99 48.93 -8.08
C ASP A 312 48.79 49.03 -9.40
N GLN A 313 48.33 48.40 -10.49
CA GLN A 313 48.92 48.54 -11.84
C GLN A 313 48.87 49.98 -12.38
N VAL A 314 47.77 50.71 -12.17
CA VAL A 314 47.67 52.13 -12.54
C VAL A 314 48.65 52.97 -11.73
N SER A 315 48.84 52.67 -10.45
CA SER A 315 49.76 53.40 -9.58
C SER A 315 51.25 53.13 -9.88
N GLU A 316 51.59 51.91 -10.31
CA GLU A 316 52.94 51.51 -10.70
C GLU A 316 53.35 52.10 -12.06
N GLY A 317 52.41 52.17 -13.03
CA GLY A 317 52.67 52.81 -14.33
C GLY A 317 53.50 51.93 -15.27
N LYS A 318 54.74 52.32 -15.56
CA LYS A 318 55.67 51.53 -16.39
C LYS A 318 56.59 50.72 -15.50
N THR A 319 56.77 49.45 -15.81
CA THR A 319 57.72 48.60 -15.08
C THR A 319 59.16 49.02 -15.36
N ASP A 320 60.08 48.65 -14.46
CA ASP A 320 61.52 48.91 -14.65
C ASP A 320 62.05 48.27 -15.93
N LEU A 321 61.59 47.05 -16.26
CA LEU A 321 61.98 46.35 -17.48
C LEU A 321 61.46 47.05 -18.75
N GLU A 322 60.25 47.58 -18.76
CA GLU A 322 59.71 48.36 -19.89
C GLU A 322 60.48 49.67 -20.07
N SER A 323 60.85 50.32 -18.97
CA SER A 323 61.67 51.54 -19.00
C SER A 323 63.08 51.26 -19.55
N ILE A 324 63.70 50.15 -19.12
CA ILE A 324 64.99 49.70 -19.64
C ILE A 324 64.88 49.28 -21.12
N ALA A 325 63.82 48.57 -21.52
CA ALA A 325 63.61 48.17 -22.91
C ALA A 325 63.45 49.38 -23.84
N LEU A 326 62.69 50.40 -23.40
CA LEU A 326 62.55 51.66 -24.13
C LEU A 326 63.88 52.41 -24.22
N ARG A 327 64.70 52.33 -23.17
CA ARG A 327 66.07 52.88 -23.18
C ARG A 327 67.00 52.14 -24.13
N CYS A 328 67.04 50.80 -24.09
CA CYS A 328 67.84 49.98 -25.01
C CYS A 328 67.43 50.21 -26.47
N LYS A 329 66.13 50.37 -26.74
CA LYS A 329 65.60 50.78 -28.06
C LYS A 329 66.22 52.10 -28.52
N VAL A 330 66.24 53.12 -27.65
CA VAL A 330 66.84 54.43 -27.93
C VAL A 330 68.35 54.33 -28.15
N ASP A 331 69.05 53.62 -27.29
CA ASP A 331 70.51 53.45 -27.38
C ASP A 331 70.90 52.68 -28.67
N ALA A 332 70.11 51.68 -29.09
CA ALA A 332 70.31 50.97 -30.35
C ALA A 332 70.10 51.89 -31.57
N ALA A 333 69.08 52.75 -31.57
CA ALA A 333 68.86 53.73 -32.64
C ALA A 333 69.99 54.77 -32.73
N TYR A 334 70.56 55.19 -31.59
CA TYR A 334 71.74 56.05 -31.55
C TYR A 334 72.97 55.35 -32.16
N MET A 335 73.19 54.07 -31.84
CA MET A 335 74.28 53.30 -32.43
C MET A 335 74.09 53.07 -33.94
N GLU A 336 72.89 52.78 -34.40
CA GLU A 336 72.59 52.52 -35.82
C GLU A 336 72.67 53.79 -36.69
N THR A 337 72.26 54.95 -36.16
CA THR A 337 72.44 56.23 -36.85
C THR A 337 73.93 56.62 -36.92
N ALA A 338 74.71 56.35 -35.87
CA ALA A 338 76.15 56.61 -35.85
C ALA A 338 76.95 55.75 -36.85
N THR A 339 76.54 54.51 -37.10
CA THR A 339 77.22 53.60 -38.07
C THR A 339 76.88 53.88 -39.54
N SER A 340 75.83 54.67 -39.82
CA SER A 340 75.49 55.10 -41.19
C SER A 340 76.35 56.26 -41.73
N LEU A 341 76.98 57.03 -40.84
CA LEU A 341 77.88 58.15 -41.19
C LEU A 341 79.17 57.69 -41.93
N PRO A 342 79.82 56.57 -41.56
CA PRO A 342 80.94 56.00 -42.31
C PRO A 342 80.60 55.54 -43.74
N GLU A 343 79.38 55.06 -44.02
CA GLU A 343 78.99 54.63 -45.37
C GLU A 343 78.91 55.82 -46.35
N ALA A 344 78.51 56.99 -45.85
CA ALA A 344 78.50 58.23 -46.64
C ALA A 344 79.91 58.72 -47.01
N VAL A 345 80.90 58.51 -46.14
CA VAL A 345 82.31 58.85 -46.42
C VAL A 345 82.91 57.88 -47.44
N LYS A 346 82.55 56.59 -47.39
CA LYS A 346 83.01 55.59 -48.35
C LYS A 346 82.58 55.92 -49.79
N GLY A 347 81.33 56.36 -50.00
CA GLY A 347 80.84 56.74 -51.33
C GLY A 347 81.53 57.97 -51.96
N THR A 348 82.19 58.81 -51.16
CA THR A 348 83.02 59.92 -51.67
C THR A 348 84.45 59.51 -52.02
N LEU A 349 84.99 58.46 -51.38
CA LEU A 349 86.32 57.92 -51.67
C LEU A 349 86.30 56.96 -52.86
N ASP A 350 85.24 56.15 -53.03
CA ASP A 350 85.08 55.22 -54.16
C ASP A 350 84.78 55.95 -55.50
N ALA A 351 84.42 57.23 -55.44
CA ALA A 351 84.24 58.10 -56.62
C ALA A 351 85.56 58.72 -57.14
N LEU A 352 86.66 58.60 -56.38
CA LEU A 352 87.98 59.02 -56.83
C LEU A 352 88.64 57.90 -57.64
N PRO A 353 89.34 58.20 -58.75
CA PRO A 353 90.02 57.17 -59.54
C PRO A 353 91.08 56.47 -58.69
N ASN A 354 91.03 55.13 -58.64
CA ASN A 354 92.00 54.30 -57.90
C ASN A 354 93.05 53.65 -58.82
N VAL A 355 92.92 53.77 -60.15
CA VAL A 355 93.89 53.37 -61.17
C VAL A 355 94.40 54.61 -61.92
N PHE A 356 95.73 54.80 -61.94
CA PHE A 356 96.39 55.91 -62.65
C PHE A 356 97.42 55.40 -63.66
N GLY A 357 97.44 55.95 -64.88
CA GLY A 357 98.36 55.56 -65.96
C GLY A 357 97.71 55.61 -67.34
N MET A 358 98.15 54.75 -68.27
CA MET A 358 97.65 54.68 -69.67
C MET A 358 96.18 54.21 -69.81
N ALA A 359 95.54 53.80 -68.72
CA ALA A 359 94.10 53.60 -68.63
C ALA A 359 93.61 54.31 -67.36
N MET A 360 92.89 55.42 -67.52
CA MET A 360 92.26 56.13 -66.40
C MET A 360 90.85 55.57 -66.21
N GLY A 361 90.54 55.01 -65.03
CA GLY A 361 89.24 54.40 -64.76
C GLY A 361 89.16 53.73 -63.39
N GLY A 362 88.04 53.04 -63.12
CA GLY A 362 87.76 52.38 -61.83
C GLY A 362 86.76 53.12 -60.92
N GLN A 363 86.15 54.20 -61.41
CA GLN A 363 85.16 54.99 -60.67
C GLN A 363 83.80 54.29 -60.65
N GLU A 364 83.26 54.04 -59.46
CA GLU A 364 81.87 53.62 -59.32
C GLU A 364 80.96 54.86 -59.34
N PHE A 365 80.41 55.21 -60.52
CA PHE A 365 79.46 56.35 -60.64
C PHE A 365 78.16 56.15 -59.84
N SER A 366 77.88 54.92 -59.39
CA SER A 366 76.80 54.61 -58.45
C SER A 366 77.13 54.96 -57.00
N ALA A 367 78.38 55.27 -56.64
CA ALA A 367 78.83 55.46 -55.25
C ALA A 367 78.28 56.74 -54.55
N PRO A 368 78.19 57.92 -55.20
CA PRO A 368 77.52 59.08 -54.60
C PRO A 368 76.01 58.88 -54.46
N VAL A 369 75.39 58.16 -55.40
CA VAL A 369 73.97 57.80 -55.37
C VAL A 369 73.71 56.78 -54.26
N SER A 370 74.59 55.79 -54.06
CA SER A 370 74.47 54.80 -52.98
C SER A 370 74.72 55.42 -51.59
N ALA A 371 75.60 56.43 -51.46
CA ALA A 371 75.76 57.20 -50.23
C ALA A 371 74.53 58.07 -49.89
N ALA A 372 73.93 58.72 -50.90
CA ALA A 372 72.68 59.46 -50.74
C ALA A 372 71.50 58.54 -50.37
N ILE A 373 71.46 57.34 -50.97
CA ILE A 373 70.53 56.26 -50.60
C ILE A 373 70.80 55.81 -49.15
N GLY A 374 72.04 55.61 -48.74
CA GLY A 374 72.43 55.28 -47.35
C GLY A 374 71.97 56.33 -46.33
N GLY A 375 72.15 57.61 -46.63
CA GLY A 375 71.64 58.72 -45.81
C GLY A 375 70.11 58.78 -45.74
N ALA A 376 69.42 58.54 -46.86
CA ALA A 376 67.96 58.43 -46.90
C ALA A 376 67.45 57.21 -46.12
N HIS A 377 68.15 56.06 -46.17
CA HIS A 377 67.84 54.89 -45.36
C HIS A 377 68.07 55.16 -43.87
N ALA A 378 69.15 55.84 -43.48
CA ALA A 378 69.42 56.20 -42.08
C ALA A 378 68.34 57.12 -41.51
N LEU A 379 67.92 58.14 -42.27
CA LEU A 379 66.82 59.03 -41.88
C LEU A 379 65.47 58.30 -41.85
N SER A 380 65.20 57.42 -42.82
CA SER A 380 64.01 56.56 -42.81
C SER A 380 63.97 55.63 -41.60
N ARG A 381 65.10 55.04 -41.19
CA ARG A 381 65.19 54.20 -39.98
C ARG A 381 65.03 55.02 -38.70
N ALA A 382 65.59 56.22 -38.64
CA ALA A 382 65.39 57.14 -37.50
C ALA A 382 63.91 57.56 -37.36
N LEU A 383 63.24 57.87 -38.47
CA LEU A 383 61.80 58.17 -38.48
C LEU A 383 60.96 56.92 -38.12
N ALA A 384 61.32 55.74 -38.64
CA ALA A 384 60.67 54.49 -38.28
C ALA A 384 60.83 54.16 -36.79
N PHE A 385 62.00 54.43 -36.20
CA PHE A 385 62.27 54.29 -34.78
C PHE A 385 61.46 55.28 -33.94
N ALA A 386 61.45 56.56 -34.31
CA ALA A 386 60.67 57.57 -33.62
C ALA A 386 59.17 57.25 -33.67
N SER A 387 58.70 56.75 -34.82
CA SER A 387 57.34 56.22 -34.99
C SER A 387 57.10 55.01 -34.07
N ASP A 388 57.97 54.00 -34.06
CA ASP A 388 57.85 52.80 -33.22
C ASP A 388 57.85 53.14 -31.72
N ARG A 389 58.66 54.12 -31.31
CA ARG A 389 58.68 54.62 -29.92
C ARG A 389 57.35 55.30 -29.57
N LEU A 390 56.84 56.17 -30.45
CA LEU A 390 55.56 56.86 -30.23
C LEU A 390 54.38 55.88 -30.23
N THR A 391 54.39 54.85 -31.08
CA THR A 391 53.37 53.79 -31.05
C THR A 391 53.47 52.97 -29.76
N THR A 392 54.68 52.57 -29.35
CA THR A 392 54.90 51.85 -28.08
C THR A 392 54.44 52.69 -26.88
N GLU A 393 54.71 54.00 -26.86
CA GLU A 393 54.26 54.91 -25.80
C GLU A 393 52.73 55.08 -25.81
N ALA A 394 52.13 55.26 -26.98
CA ALA A 394 50.68 55.34 -27.12
C ALA A 394 49.98 54.04 -26.70
N GLU A 395 50.63 52.88 -26.89
CA GLU A 395 50.17 51.59 -26.37
C GLU A 395 50.22 51.55 -24.83
N TYR A 396 51.30 52.03 -24.20
CA TYR A 396 51.37 52.15 -22.73
C TYR A 396 50.25 53.06 -22.18
N GLU A 397 50.03 54.22 -22.79
CA GLU A 397 48.94 55.13 -22.38
C GLU A 397 47.55 54.53 -22.60
N ARG A 398 47.31 53.83 -23.71
CA ARG A 398 46.03 53.15 -23.96
C ARG A 398 45.79 52.04 -22.94
N ARG A 399 46.84 51.29 -22.58
CA ARG A 399 46.75 50.24 -21.55
C ARG A 399 46.43 50.81 -20.18
N SER A 400 47.12 51.89 -19.78
CA SER A 400 46.84 52.58 -18.51
C SER A 400 45.40 53.11 -18.45
N ARG A 401 44.90 53.71 -19.53
CA ARG A 401 43.49 54.12 -19.64
C ARG A 401 42.52 52.94 -19.56
N GLY A 402 42.87 51.80 -20.16
CA GLY A 402 42.11 50.55 -20.04
C GLY A 402 42.07 50.03 -18.60
N TRP A 403 43.20 50.05 -17.88
CA TRP A 403 43.24 49.67 -16.47
C TRP A 403 42.42 50.62 -15.59
N GLN A 404 42.47 51.93 -15.84
CA GLN A 404 41.65 52.89 -15.11
C GLN A 404 40.15 52.63 -15.32
N LEU A 405 39.74 52.31 -16.56
CA LEU A 405 38.37 51.92 -16.85
C LEU A 405 37.96 50.66 -16.06
N GLU A 406 38.82 49.66 -15.97
CA GLU A 406 38.55 48.44 -15.18
C GLU A 406 38.42 48.72 -13.69
N VAL A 407 39.19 49.66 -13.14
CA VAL A 407 39.05 50.13 -11.75
C VAL A 407 37.68 50.78 -11.54
N ASP A 408 37.29 51.70 -12.41
CA ASP A 408 36.01 52.41 -12.30
C ASP A 408 34.83 51.44 -12.44
N LEU A 409 34.87 50.52 -13.41
CA LEU A 409 33.86 49.47 -13.60
C LEU A 409 33.76 48.56 -12.37
N ALA A 410 34.90 48.12 -11.82
CA ALA A 410 34.90 47.31 -10.61
C ALA A 410 34.29 48.06 -9.41
N ALA A 411 34.52 49.37 -9.28
CA ALA A 411 33.90 50.17 -8.22
C ALA A 411 32.37 50.26 -8.37
N PHE A 412 31.85 50.45 -9.58
CA PHE A 412 30.40 50.42 -9.85
C PHE A 412 29.78 49.05 -9.61
N GLU A 413 30.45 47.98 -10.02
CA GLU A 413 30.02 46.60 -9.75
C GLU A 413 29.97 46.32 -8.24
N MET A 414 30.98 46.74 -7.46
CA MET A 414 30.95 46.62 -6.00
C MET A 414 29.77 47.35 -5.37
N ALA A 415 29.45 48.56 -5.84
CA ALA A 415 28.31 49.32 -5.33
C ALA A 415 26.98 48.59 -5.60
N THR A 416 26.81 48.05 -6.82
CA THR A 416 25.62 47.29 -7.22
C THR A 416 25.49 46.00 -6.40
N LEU A 417 26.58 45.25 -6.26
CA LEU A 417 26.61 44.00 -5.50
C LEU A 417 26.31 44.23 -4.01
N ASN A 418 26.76 45.35 -3.43
CA ASN A 418 26.39 45.72 -2.06
C ASN A 418 24.88 45.93 -1.90
N GLN A 419 24.19 46.51 -2.89
CA GLN A 419 22.73 46.63 -2.86
C GLN A 419 22.05 45.27 -2.95
N GLN A 420 22.54 44.37 -3.80
CA GLN A 420 22.04 42.99 -3.88
C GLN A 420 22.22 42.22 -2.57
N ILE A 421 23.31 42.45 -1.83
CA ILE A 421 23.50 41.85 -0.50
C ILE A 421 22.43 42.36 0.49
N VAL A 422 22.08 43.65 0.44
CA VAL A 422 21.01 44.21 1.27
C VAL A 422 19.65 43.62 0.89
N GLU A 423 19.37 43.44 -0.41
CA GLU A 423 18.16 42.76 -0.89
C GLU A 423 18.10 41.31 -0.37
N GLN A 424 19.22 40.59 -0.43
CA GLN A 424 19.32 39.23 0.09
C GLN A 424 19.08 39.17 1.61
N ASP A 425 19.52 40.19 2.36
CA ASP A 425 19.23 40.31 3.79
C ASP A 425 17.73 40.50 4.09
N ILE A 426 16.99 41.17 3.21
CA ILE A 426 15.53 41.27 3.31
C ILE A 426 14.90 39.89 3.04
N LEU A 427 15.37 39.17 2.02
CA LEU A 427 14.89 37.81 1.70
C LEU A 427 15.14 36.81 2.84
N ILE A 428 16.31 36.90 3.49
CA ILE A 428 16.61 36.09 4.68
C ILE A 428 15.62 36.40 5.80
N LYS A 429 15.31 37.68 6.05
CA LYS A 429 14.33 38.07 7.07
C LYS A 429 12.92 37.55 6.72
N SER A 430 12.48 37.66 5.48
CA SER A 430 11.16 37.12 5.08
C SER A 430 11.09 35.60 5.20
N ALA A 431 12.14 34.88 4.80
CA ALA A 431 12.21 33.43 4.96
C ALA A 431 12.20 33.02 6.45
N ALA A 432 12.88 33.78 7.32
CA ALA A 432 12.85 33.54 8.76
C ALA A 432 11.45 33.75 9.34
N ILE A 433 10.72 34.78 8.91
CA ILE A 433 9.31 35.00 9.30
C ILE A 433 8.43 33.84 8.85
N ALA A 434 8.60 33.36 7.60
CA ALA A 434 7.85 32.21 7.09
C ALA A 434 8.09 30.92 7.90
N VAL A 435 9.31 30.70 8.38
CA VAL A 435 9.62 29.59 9.30
C VAL A 435 8.86 29.74 10.62
N GLU A 436 8.86 30.93 11.22
CA GLU A 436 8.12 31.17 12.47
C GLU A 436 6.60 31.07 12.28
N GLU A 437 6.06 31.52 11.15
CA GLU A 437 4.66 31.34 10.78
C GLU A 437 4.30 29.85 10.68
N ALA A 438 5.10 29.06 9.96
CA ALA A 438 4.88 27.61 9.82
C ALA A 438 4.92 26.89 11.19
N LYS A 439 5.81 27.30 12.10
CA LYS A 439 5.85 26.78 13.48
C LYS A 439 4.58 27.16 14.25
N ALA A 440 4.12 28.40 14.15
CA ALA A 440 2.91 28.86 14.83
C ALA A 440 1.66 28.10 14.31
N GLN A 441 1.56 27.89 12.99
CA GLN A 441 0.50 27.09 12.39
C GLN A 441 0.50 25.64 12.91
N ARG A 442 1.67 25.01 13.03
CA ARG A 442 1.80 23.67 13.63
C ARG A 442 1.31 23.64 15.08
N ILE A 443 1.65 24.64 15.88
CA ILE A 443 1.18 24.74 17.28
C ILE A 443 -0.35 24.84 17.31
N ALA A 444 -0.95 25.68 16.48
CA ALA A 444 -2.42 25.79 16.39
C ALA A 444 -3.08 24.46 15.98
N MET A 445 -2.50 23.74 15.01
CA MET A 445 -2.99 22.40 14.61
C MET A 445 -2.87 21.38 15.75
N GLN A 446 -1.79 21.46 16.55
CA GLN A 446 -1.58 20.60 17.71
C GLN A 446 -2.59 20.88 18.83
N GLU A 447 -2.89 22.17 19.10
CA GLU A 447 -3.90 22.56 20.08
C GLU A 447 -5.29 22.04 19.69
N ALA A 448 -5.64 22.13 18.40
CA ALA A 448 -6.88 21.54 17.88
C ALA A 448 -6.90 20.00 18.09
N TYR A 449 -5.81 19.31 17.79
CA TYR A 449 -5.68 17.86 18.04
C TYR A 449 -5.86 17.50 19.52
N VAL A 450 -5.24 18.26 20.43
CA VAL A 450 -5.40 18.06 21.88
C VAL A 450 -6.86 18.29 22.29
N SER A 451 -7.52 19.32 21.76
CA SER A 451 -8.94 19.55 22.03
C SER A 451 -9.84 18.40 21.57
N MET A 452 -9.52 17.77 20.42
CA MET A 452 -10.27 16.64 19.87
C MET A 452 -10.05 15.34 20.65
N THR A 453 -8.98 15.23 21.44
CA THR A 453 -8.61 14.00 22.16
C THR A 453 -8.82 14.07 23.67
N THR A 454 -8.91 15.28 24.25
CA THR A 454 -9.07 15.49 25.70
C THR A 454 -10.50 15.83 26.14
N GLY A 455 -11.41 16.08 25.19
CA GLY A 455 -12.82 16.38 25.47
C GLY A 455 -13.65 15.16 25.92
N PHE A 456 -14.97 15.36 26.06
CA PHE A 456 -15.89 14.27 26.42
C PHE A 456 -16.31 13.41 25.22
N THR A 457 -16.65 14.01 24.09
CA THR A 457 -17.08 13.33 22.86
C THR A 457 -15.89 12.88 22.03
N ILE A 458 -15.12 11.93 22.57
CA ILE A 458 -13.87 11.42 22.00
C ILE A 458 -13.99 9.93 21.67
N ILE A 459 -13.02 9.40 20.91
CA ILE A 459 -13.01 8.01 20.45
C ILE A 459 -13.25 7.01 21.61
N PRO A 460 -12.58 7.09 22.78
CA PRO A 460 -12.86 6.20 23.91
C PRO A 460 -14.32 6.22 24.40
N THR A 461 -14.96 7.39 24.39
CA THR A 461 -16.35 7.57 24.82
C THR A 461 -17.30 6.91 23.84
N TYR A 462 -17.10 7.10 22.54
CA TYR A 462 -17.91 6.43 21.51
C TYR A 462 -17.69 4.92 21.51
N ASN A 463 -16.45 4.44 21.66
CA ASN A 463 -16.16 3.01 21.79
C ASN A 463 -16.91 2.38 22.97
N TRP A 464 -16.92 3.06 24.12
CA TRP A 464 -17.68 2.62 25.28
C TRP A 464 -19.20 2.62 25.01
N LEU A 465 -19.74 3.68 24.38
CA LEU A 465 -21.17 3.77 24.03
C LEU A 465 -21.59 2.65 23.08
N VAL A 466 -20.84 2.43 22.00
CA VAL A 466 -21.10 1.37 21.01
C VAL A 466 -21.01 -0.01 21.66
N ALA A 467 -19.99 -0.27 22.48
CA ALA A 467 -19.86 -1.53 23.21
C ALA A 467 -21.04 -1.73 24.17
N ARG A 468 -21.38 -0.71 24.97
CA ARG A 468 -22.48 -0.78 25.94
C ARG A 468 -23.82 -1.01 25.23
N MET A 469 -24.08 -0.30 24.15
CA MET A 469 -25.31 -0.45 23.37
C MET A 469 -25.40 -1.85 22.75
N SER A 470 -24.30 -2.38 22.21
CA SER A 470 -24.25 -3.73 21.66
C SER A 470 -24.56 -4.80 22.71
N THR A 471 -24.09 -4.62 23.96
CA THR A 471 -24.40 -5.56 25.06
C THR A 471 -25.88 -5.60 25.47
N VAL A 472 -26.64 -4.53 25.20
CA VAL A 472 -28.07 -4.46 25.54
C VAL A 472 -28.94 -4.83 24.33
N TYR A 473 -28.47 -4.56 23.11
CA TYR A 473 -29.22 -4.78 21.88
C TYR A 473 -29.44 -6.28 21.57
N ALA A 474 -28.41 -7.13 21.69
CA ALA A 474 -28.57 -8.56 21.41
C ALA A 474 -29.57 -9.26 22.37
N PRO A 475 -29.50 -9.07 23.71
CA PRO A 475 -30.51 -9.62 24.61
C PRO A 475 -31.92 -9.04 24.38
N ALA A 476 -32.02 -7.77 23.97
CA ALA A 476 -33.30 -7.17 23.61
C ALA A 476 -33.90 -7.84 22.36
N TYR A 477 -33.08 -8.15 21.35
CA TYR A 477 -33.51 -8.92 20.18
C TYR A 477 -34.03 -10.30 20.58
N ASP A 478 -33.29 -11.05 21.40
CA ASP A 478 -33.73 -12.38 21.86
C ASP A 478 -35.07 -12.34 22.60
N ALA A 479 -35.26 -11.32 23.47
CA ALA A 479 -36.52 -11.12 24.16
C ALA A 479 -37.67 -10.83 23.18
N VAL A 480 -37.48 -9.92 22.22
CA VAL A 480 -38.50 -9.58 21.23
C VAL A 480 -38.79 -10.74 20.28
N LEU A 481 -37.76 -11.48 19.86
CA LEU A 481 -37.89 -12.69 19.05
C LEU A 481 -38.73 -13.74 19.80
N SER A 482 -38.48 -13.94 21.09
CA SER A 482 -39.27 -14.86 21.91
C SER A 482 -40.76 -14.46 21.97
N MET A 483 -41.04 -13.15 22.07
CA MET A 483 -42.41 -12.64 22.05
C MET A 483 -43.08 -12.80 20.69
N ALA A 484 -42.33 -12.62 19.59
CA ALA A 484 -42.82 -12.82 18.23
C ALA A 484 -43.13 -14.31 17.96
N LEU A 485 -42.28 -15.23 18.42
CA LEU A 485 -42.53 -16.67 18.35
C LEU A 485 -43.74 -17.08 19.19
N ALA A 486 -43.94 -16.49 20.37
CA ALA A 486 -45.13 -16.71 21.18
C ALA A 486 -46.40 -16.19 20.47
N LEU A 487 -46.32 -15.05 19.78
CA LEU A 487 -47.40 -14.51 18.97
C LEU A 487 -47.78 -15.42 17.81
N GLU A 488 -46.78 -16.00 17.13
CA GLU A 488 -47.02 -17.03 16.13
C GLU A 488 -47.68 -18.28 16.73
N GLY A 489 -47.29 -18.67 17.95
CA GLY A 489 -47.96 -19.73 18.70
C GLY A 489 -49.45 -19.43 18.96
N ALA A 490 -49.79 -18.20 19.36
CA ALA A 490 -51.19 -17.76 19.49
C ALA A 490 -51.93 -17.80 18.14
N TRP A 491 -51.31 -17.31 17.07
CA TRP A 491 -51.91 -17.31 15.73
C TRP A 491 -52.27 -18.74 15.28
N ARG A 492 -51.32 -19.67 15.38
CA ARG A 492 -51.52 -21.08 15.00
C ARG A 492 -52.60 -21.73 15.86
N TYR A 493 -52.68 -21.36 17.13
CA TYR A 493 -53.66 -21.89 18.07
C TYR A 493 -55.10 -21.43 17.75
N GLU A 494 -55.28 -20.14 17.46
CA GLU A 494 -56.59 -19.57 17.14
C GLU A 494 -57.06 -19.99 15.74
N ILE A 495 -56.21 -19.82 14.72
CA ILE A 495 -56.54 -20.18 13.34
C ILE A 495 -56.63 -21.70 13.16
N GLY A 496 -55.94 -22.46 14.01
CA GLY A 496 -55.92 -23.92 13.93
C GLY A 496 -55.21 -24.39 12.67
N ASP A 497 -54.21 -23.65 12.21
CA ASP A 497 -53.38 -24.01 11.07
C ASP A 497 -51.94 -24.22 11.52
N TYR A 498 -51.43 -25.42 11.25
CA TYR A 498 -50.09 -25.86 11.62
C TYR A 498 -49.26 -26.28 10.40
N GLU A 499 -49.79 -26.14 9.19
CA GLU A 499 -49.11 -26.48 7.93
C GLU A 499 -48.38 -25.28 7.33
N HIS A 500 -48.87 -24.06 7.60
CA HIS A 500 -48.24 -22.85 7.09
C HIS A 500 -46.75 -22.76 7.45
N ALA A 501 -45.98 -22.26 6.50
CA ALA A 501 -44.58 -21.92 6.71
C ALA A 501 -44.47 -20.91 7.87
N GLN A 502 -43.36 -21.00 8.59
CA GLN A 502 -43.16 -20.14 9.76
C GLN A 502 -43.11 -18.67 9.34
N PHE A 503 -43.92 -17.83 9.99
CA PHE A 503 -43.93 -16.39 9.70
C PHE A 503 -42.66 -15.73 10.21
N ILE A 504 -42.27 -16.05 11.45
CA ILE A 504 -41.11 -15.44 12.10
C ILE A 504 -39.84 -16.14 11.62
N ARG A 505 -38.99 -15.39 10.90
CA ARG A 505 -37.71 -15.87 10.37
C ARG A 505 -36.61 -15.59 11.40
N THR A 506 -36.00 -16.64 11.95
CA THR A 506 -34.95 -16.51 12.98
C THR A 506 -33.61 -15.98 12.45
N GLY A 507 -33.43 -15.91 11.14
CA GLY A 507 -32.23 -15.40 10.47
C GLY A 507 -32.15 -13.87 10.34
N GLY A 508 -33.02 -13.11 10.99
CA GLY A 508 -33.00 -11.64 10.93
C GLY A 508 -31.76 -11.01 11.60
N TRP A 509 -31.11 -11.72 12.52
CA TRP A 509 -29.87 -11.29 13.15
C TRP A 509 -28.63 -11.74 12.39
N ASN A 510 -27.75 -10.80 12.05
CA ASN A 510 -26.47 -11.07 11.39
C ASN A 510 -25.29 -10.49 12.19
N ASP A 511 -24.43 -11.37 12.71
CA ASP A 511 -23.28 -10.99 13.52
C ASP A 511 -22.26 -10.11 12.77
N ASN A 512 -22.06 -10.36 11.46
CA ASN A 512 -21.12 -9.58 10.64
C ASN A 512 -21.55 -8.11 10.53
N PHE A 513 -22.86 -7.85 10.65
CA PHE A 513 -23.44 -6.51 10.62
C PHE A 513 -24.02 -6.11 11.98
N ARG A 514 -23.56 -6.73 13.09
CA ARG A 514 -23.95 -6.41 14.47
C ARG A 514 -25.47 -6.39 14.70
N GLY A 515 -26.22 -7.22 13.97
CA GLY A 515 -27.69 -7.30 14.08
C GLY A 515 -28.44 -6.08 13.56
N MET A 516 -27.81 -5.23 12.73
CA MET A 516 -28.50 -4.12 12.08
C MET A 516 -29.70 -4.61 11.26
N LEU A 517 -30.80 -3.84 11.27
CA LEU A 517 -32.07 -4.13 10.60
C LEU A 517 -32.84 -5.36 11.11
N ALA A 518 -32.41 -5.97 12.21
CA ALA A 518 -33.11 -7.12 12.80
C ALA A 518 -34.53 -6.76 13.27
N GLY A 519 -34.74 -5.54 13.78
CA GLY A 519 -36.07 -5.04 14.18
C GLY A 519 -37.01 -4.87 12.99
N GLU A 520 -36.54 -4.23 11.91
CA GLU A 520 -37.30 -4.07 10.67
C GLU A 520 -37.68 -5.42 10.03
N SER A 521 -36.78 -6.41 10.09
CA SER A 521 -37.09 -7.77 9.62
C SER A 521 -38.23 -8.40 10.42
N LEU A 522 -38.19 -8.33 11.75
CA LEU A 522 -39.26 -8.84 12.61
C LEU A 522 -40.58 -8.07 12.42
N GLN A 523 -40.49 -6.76 12.16
CA GLN A 523 -41.66 -5.93 11.90
C GLN A 523 -42.41 -6.40 10.66
N LEU A 524 -41.67 -6.73 9.59
CA LEU A 524 -42.23 -7.28 8.36
C LEU A 524 -42.89 -8.64 8.62
N ASP A 525 -42.21 -9.55 9.32
CA ASP A 525 -42.73 -10.88 9.64
C ASP A 525 -44.06 -10.80 10.43
N VAL A 526 -44.14 -9.90 11.41
CA VAL A 526 -45.36 -9.69 12.21
C VAL A 526 -46.48 -9.05 11.38
N LEU A 527 -46.15 -8.15 10.44
CA LEU A 527 -47.14 -7.53 9.56
C LEU A 527 -47.73 -8.54 8.56
N GLU A 528 -46.91 -9.44 8.00
CA GLU A 528 -47.36 -10.54 7.16
C GLU A 528 -48.29 -11.49 7.93
N MET A 529 -47.92 -11.82 9.18
CA MET A 529 -48.74 -12.65 10.06
C MET A 529 -50.07 -11.99 10.44
N GLU A 530 -50.08 -10.68 10.74
CA GLU A 530 -51.31 -9.92 11.03
C GLU A 530 -52.22 -9.86 9.80
N ALA A 531 -51.66 -9.63 8.61
CA ALA A 531 -52.43 -9.68 7.36
C ALA A 531 -53.05 -11.07 7.13
N ALA A 532 -52.28 -12.14 7.35
CA ALA A 532 -52.77 -13.52 7.25
C ALA A 532 -53.87 -13.81 8.29
N TYR A 533 -53.74 -13.29 9.52
CA TYR A 533 -54.79 -13.40 10.55
C TYR A 533 -56.08 -12.74 10.09
N LEU A 534 -56.02 -11.51 9.57
CA LEU A 534 -57.20 -10.78 9.10
C LEU A 534 -57.89 -11.48 7.92
N GLN A 535 -57.15 -12.18 7.07
CA GLN A 535 -57.70 -12.94 5.94
C GLN A 535 -58.29 -14.30 6.34
N SER A 536 -57.67 -14.99 7.31
CA SER A 536 -58.06 -16.34 7.73
C SER A 536 -59.04 -16.37 8.91
N SER A 537 -59.21 -15.26 9.64
CA SER A 537 -60.12 -15.15 10.78
C SER A 537 -61.59 -15.06 10.35
N GLU A 538 -62.11 -16.17 9.83
CA GLU A 538 -63.54 -16.31 9.57
C GLU A 538 -64.34 -16.67 10.83
N ARG A 539 -65.63 -16.34 10.83
CA ARG A 539 -66.55 -16.71 11.91
C ARG A 539 -66.95 -18.18 11.76
N ARG A 540 -66.31 -19.06 12.53
CA ARG A 540 -66.67 -20.48 12.60
C ARG A 540 -68.03 -20.70 13.27
N MET A 541 -68.63 -21.86 13.02
CA MET A 541 -69.93 -22.24 13.59
C MET A 541 -69.81 -22.46 15.10
N ASN A 542 -70.55 -21.68 15.89
CA ASN A 542 -70.64 -21.86 17.34
C ASN A 542 -71.74 -22.87 17.68
N ILE A 543 -71.36 -24.00 18.27
CA ILE A 543 -72.27 -25.10 18.59
C ILE A 543 -72.33 -25.30 20.09
N ARG A 544 -73.54 -25.31 20.66
CA ARG A 544 -73.79 -25.65 22.05
C ARG A 544 -74.25 -27.10 22.15
N LYS A 545 -73.56 -27.90 22.96
CA LYS A 545 -73.90 -29.30 23.25
C LYS A 545 -73.94 -29.51 24.76
N THR A 546 -75.02 -30.09 25.24
CA THR A 546 -75.15 -30.52 26.63
C THR A 546 -74.94 -32.03 26.69
N VAL A 547 -74.00 -32.48 27.53
CA VAL A 547 -73.69 -33.89 27.75
C VAL A 547 -74.11 -34.26 29.17
N SER A 548 -75.03 -35.21 29.29
CA SER A 548 -75.37 -35.82 30.59
C SER A 548 -74.28 -36.79 30.98
N LEU A 549 -73.60 -36.54 32.10
CA LEU A 549 -72.55 -37.45 32.60
C LEU A 549 -73.13 -38.81 32.98
N ARG A 550 -74.38 -38.85 33.45
CA ARG A 550 -75.09 -40.11 33.73
C ARG A 550 -75.20 -40.98 32.47
N SER A 551 -75.55 -40.38 31.33
CA SER A 551 -75.62 -41.09 30.05
C SER A 551 -74.25 -41.50 29.52
N GLN A 552 -73.23 -40.65 29.70
CA GLN A 552 -71.88 -40.86 29.17
C GLN A 552 -71.13 -42.01 29.87
N VAL A 553 -71.40 -42.22 31.16
CA VAL A 553 -70.83 -43.33 31.95
C VAL A 553 -71.64 -44.63 31.73
N GLY A 554 -72.74 -44.59 30.97
CA GLY A 554 -73.55 -45.76 30.62
C GLY A 554 -74.51 -46.21 31.72
N ILE A 555 -74.92 -45.31 32.61
CA ILE A 555 -75.75 -45.64 33.79
C ILE A 555 -77.22 -45.32 33.52
N THR A 556 -77.99 -46.34 33.14
CA THR A 556 -79.45 -46.23 32.99
C THR A 556 -80.20 -46.44 34.31
N ASP A 557 -79.69 -47.31 35.20
CA ASP A 557 -80.37 -47.67 36.46
C ASP A 557 -80.16 -46.61 37.57
N ASP A 558 -81.25 -46.14 38.18
CA ASP A 558 -81.20 -45.15 39.28
C ASP A 558 -80.38 -45.63 40.50
N GLY A 559 -80.44 -46.93 40.80
CA GLY A 559 -79.68 -47.51 41.92
C GLY A 559 -78.17 -47.56 41.68
N LYS A 560 -77.73 -47.69 40.42
CA LYS A 560 -76.31 -47.62 40.06
C LYS A 560 -75.81 -46.18 40.09
N TRP A 561 -76.66 -45.22 39.70
CA TRP A 561 -76.35 -43.79 39.77
C TRP A 561 -76.15 -43.32 41.22
N LEU A 562 -77.01 -43.76 42.14
CA LEU A 562 -76.86 -43.46 43.56
C LEU A 562 -75.53 -43.97 44.14
N LYS A 563 -75.09 -45.18 43.76
CA LYS A 563 -73.77 -45.71 44.17
C LYS A 563 -72.62 -44.90 43.60
N THR A 564 -72.72 -44.46 42.34
CA THR A 564 -71.68 -43.62 41.74
C THR A 564 -71.58 -42.29 42.47
N LEU A 565 -72.72 -41.65 42.81
CA LEU A 565 -72.75 -40.43 43.62
C LEU A 565 -72.10 -40.62 45.00
N GLN A 566 -72.32 -41.76 45.66
CA GLN A 566 -71.69 -42.07 46.95
C GLN A 566 -70.17 -42.22 46.86
N GLU A 567 -69.67 -42.78 45.75
CA GLU A 567 -68.24 -43.01 45.53
C GLU A 567 -67.48 -41.71 45.16
N LEU A 568 -68.17 -40.64 44.73
CA LEU A 568 -67.57 -39.35 44.33
C LEU A 568 -66.72 -38.69 45.42
N GLY A 569 -67.02 -38.95 46.70
CA GLY A 569 -66.24 -38.43 47.83
C GLY A 569 -64.91 -39.16 48.06
N THR A 570 -64.66 -40.25 47.33
CA THR A 570 -63.43 -41.06 47.45
C THR A 570 -62.70 -41.28 46.13
N LYS A 571 -63.40 -41.17 44.99
CA LYS A 571 -62.84 -41.36 43.65
C LYS A 571 -63.36 -40.30 42.69
N PRO A 572 -62.50 -39.68 41.86
CA PRO A 572 -62.94 -38.73 40.85
C PRO A 572 -63.74 -39.44 39.75
N LEU A 573 -64.76 -38.75 39.23
CA LEU A 573 -65.55 -39.23 38.10
C LEU A 573 -64.79 -39.02 36.80
N MET A 574 -64.37 -40.12 36.17
CA MET A 574 -63.67 -40.09 34.89
C MET A 574 -64.63 -40.29 33.73
N PHE A 575 -64.58 -39.43 32.72
CA PHE A 575 -65.37 -39.58 31.50
C PHE A 575 -64.62 -39.07 30.27
N SER A 576 -64.99 -39.57 29.09
CA SER A 576 -64.36 -39.20 27.81
C SER A 576 -65.42 -38.76 26.80
N LEU A 577 -65.15 -37.69 26.08
CA LEU A 577 -65.92 -37.23 24.92
C LEU A 577 -65.25 -37.77 23.66
N ARG A 578 -65.92 -38.68 22.96
CA ARG A 578 -65.40 -39.36 21.78
C ARG A 578 -65.82 -38.64 20.49
N ALA A 579 -65.14 -38.89 19.39
CA ALA A 579 -65.51 -38.34 18.08
C ALA A 579 -66.98 -38.63 17.74
N ALA A 580 -67.43 -39.86 18.02
CA ALA A 580 -68.80 -40.30 17.82
C ALA A 580 -69.86 -39.40 18.49
N ASP A 581 -69.57 -38.82 19.66
CA ASP A 581 -70.51 -37.96 20.38
C ASP A 581 -70.82 -36.67 19.62
N PHE A 582 -69.89 -36.20 18.80
CA PHE A 582 -70.04 -35.00 17.99
C PHE A 582 -70.49 -35.33 16.56
N ASP A 583 -69.93 -36.38 15.96
CA ASP A 583 -70.23 -36.81 14.59
C ASP A 583 -71.67 -37.32 14.43
N ARG A 584 -72.31 -37.83 15.49
CA ARG A 584 -73.74 -38.18 15.49
C ARG A 584 -74.66 -36.98 15.22
N ASN A 585 -74.28 -35.78 15.68
CA ASN A 585 -75.06 -34.57 15.45
C ASN A 585 -74.65 -33.87 14.16
N TYR A 586 -73.34 -33.74 13.93
CA TYR A 586 -72.77 -33.01 12.79
C TYR A 586 -71.63 -33.81 12.16
N PRO A 587 -71.95 -34.80 11.30
CA PRO A 587 -70.94 -35.59 10.60
C PRO A 587 -70.24 -34.72 9.55
N GLY A 588 -68.90 -34.71 9.57
CA GLY A 588 -68.08 -33.93 8.64
C GLY A 588 -67.53 -32.62 9.19
N HIS A 589 -67.81 -32.29 10.45
CA HIS A 589 -67.16 -31.17 11.13
C HIS A 589 -65.75 -31.58 11.61
N TYR A 590 -64.75 -30.77 11.29
CA TYR A 590 -63.38 -30.90 11.79
C TYR A 590 -62.97 -29.63 12.56
N LEU A 591 -61.74 -29.58 13.07
CA LEU A 591 -61.20 -28.46 13.86
C LEU A 591 -62.14 -28.05 15.02
N ARG A 592 -62.59 -29.07 15.78
CA ARG A 592 -63.50 -28.87 16.91
C ARG A 592 -62.73 -28.34 18.12
N GLN A 593 -62.83 -27.03 18.37
CA GLN A 593 -62.17 -26.35 19.47
C GLN A 593 -63.19 -25.83 20.49
N LEU A 594 -62.94 -26.05 21.77
CA LEU A 594 -63.77 -25.56 22.85
C LEU A 594 -63.68 -24.03 22.94
N LYS A 595 -64.81 -23.35 23.13
CA LYS A 595 -64.89 -21.91 23.45
C LYS A 595 -65.05 -21.71 24.95
N HIS A 596 -65.93 -22.53 25.55
CA HIS A 596 -66.32 -22.41 26.93
C HIS A 596 -66.96 -23.71 27.41
N VAL A 597 -66.71 -24.06 28.67
CA VAL A 597 -67.26 -25.24 29.33
C VAL A 597 -67.85 -24.81 30.67
N SER A 598 -69.10 -25.19 30.93
CA SER A 598 -69.75 -24.99 32.22
C SER A 598 -70.45 -26.26 32.69
N VAL A 599 -70.62 -26.39 34.01
CA VAL A 599 -71.24 -27.56 34.64
C VAL A 599 -72.48 -27.12 35.39
N SER A 600 -73.58 -27.85 35.22
CA SER A 600 -74.79 -27.66 36.03
C SER A 600 -75.25 -28.96 36.68
N PHE A 601 -75.89 -28.82 37.83
CA PHE A 601 -76.38 -29.92 38.65
C PHE A 601 -77.91 -29.94 38.59
N LYS A 602 -78.49 -30.99 38.01
CA LYS A 602 -79.94 -31.12 37.87
C LYS A 602 -80.54 -31.75 39.13
N LEU A 603 -81.20 -30.94 39.96
CA LEU A 603 -81.82 -31.38 41.21
C LEU A 603 -83.21 -32.01 41.00
N GLN A 604 -83.60 -32.93 41.89
CA GLN A 604 -84.91 -33.61 41.85
C GLN A 604 -86.06 -32.70 42.34
N SER A 605 -85.76 -31.71 43.19
CA SER A 605 -86.70 -30.70 43.68
C SER A 605 -86.44 -29.36 42.97
N SER A 606 -87.50 -28.59 42.71
CA SER A 606 -87.44 -27.27 42.03
C SER A 606 -86.85 -26.15 42.89
N ASP A 607 -86.06 -26.49 43.92
CA ASP A 607 -85.49 -25.53 44.87
C ASP A 607 -84.06 -25.15 44.42
N PRO A 608 -83.83 -23.94 43.89
CA PRO A 608 -82.54 -23.52 43.36
C PRO A 608 -81.42 -23.41 44.41
N ASP A 609 -81.77 -23.30 45.70
CA ASP A 609 -80.82 -23.20 46.84
C ASP A 609 -80.47 -24.56 47.49
N GLY A 610 -80.78 -25.68 46.81
CA GLY A 610 -80.68 -27.03 47.41
C GLY A 610 -79.25 -27.54 47.69
N LEU A 611 -78.21 -26.91 47.15
CA LEU A 611 -76.80 -27.29 47.37
C LEU A 611 -76.03 -26.09 47.96
N GLN A 612 -75.60 -26.21 49.21
CA GLN A 612 -74.81 -25.16 49.89
C GLN A 612 -73.32 -25.50 49.84
N ASN A 613 -72.49 -24.48 49.56
CA ASN A 613 -71.03 -24.59 49.49
C ASN A 613 -70.53 -25.68 48.54
N LEU A 614 -71.07 -25.74 47.32
CA LEU A 614 -70.56 -26.63 46.29
C LEU A 614 -69.07 -26.37 46.08
N CYS A 615 -68.25 -27.42 46.15
CA CYS A 615 -66.84 -27.35 45.82
C CYS A 615 -66.43 -28.59 45.03
N ALA A 616 -66.14 -28.39 43.75
CA ALA A 616 -65.68 -29.44 42.85
C ALA A 616 -64.62 -28.90 41.89
N VAL A 617 -63.77 -29.78 41.37
CA VAL A 617 -62.74 -29.42 40.38
C VAL A 617 -62.95 -30.25 39.13
N LEU A 618 -63.14 -29.57 38.00
CA LEU A 618 -63.19 -30.21 36.69
C LEU A 618 -61.82 -30.04 36.03
N ASN A 619 -61.18 -31.14 35.66
CA ASN A 619 -59.87 -31.17 35.02
C ASN A 619 -59.93 -31.89 33.66
N GLN A 620 -59.31 -31.28 32.63
CA GLN A 620 -59.16 -31.88 31.31
C GLN A 620 -57.80 -32.60 31.22
N THR A 621 -57.82 -33.93 31.36
CA THR A 621 -56.61 -34.77 31.37
C THR A 621 -55.98 -34.93 29.99
N GLY A 622 -56.78 -34.80 28.93
CA GLY A 622 -56.25 -34.73 27.57
C GLY A 622 -57.26 -34.24 26.56
N SER A 623 -56.77 -33.69 25.46
CA SER A 623 -57.60 -33.19 24.35
C SER A 623 -56.97 -33.54 23.01
N THR A 624 -57.79 -33.65 21.97
CA THR A 624 -57.36 -33.97 20.61
C THR A 624 -58.18 -33.17 19.61
N THR A 625 -57.49 -32.53 18.67
CA THR A 625 -58.09 -31.74 17.60
C THR A 625 -57.63 -32.28 16.25
N LEU A 626 -58.60 -32.55 15.37
CA LEU A 626 -58.36 -32.85 13.96
C LEU A 626 -58.24 -31.53 13.20
N VAL A 627 -57.04 -31.20 12.75
CA VAL A 627 -56.71 -29.91 12.13
C VAL A 627 -57.20 -29.81 10.69
N ARG A 628 -57.21 -30.94 9.97
CA ARG A 628 -57.56 -31.04 8.54
C ARG A 628 -58.66 -32.08 8.33
N PRO A 629 -59.57 -31.93 7.34
CA PRO A 629 -60.59 -32.94 7.01
C PRO A 629 -59.96 -34.12 6.26
N ASP A 630 -59.04 -34.82 6.93
CA ASP A 630 -58.36 -36.01 6.43
C ASP A 630 -58.97 -37.28 7.01
N ILE A 631 -59.28 -38.26 6.15
CA ILE A 631 -60.01 -39.46 6.54
C ILE A 631 -59.14 -40.45 7.32
N GLU A 632 -57.84 -40.54 7.02
CA GLU A 632 -56.93 -41.43 7.72
C GLU A 632 -56.70 -40.94 9.15
N ALA A 633 -56.49 -39.63 9.31
CA ALA A 633 -56.42 -38.98 10.61
C ALA A 633 -57.74 -39.11 11.39
N ALA A 634 -58.89 -38.98 10.72
CA ALA A 634 -60.19 -39.16 11.38
C ALA A 634 -60.42 -40.59 11.87
N ARG A 635 -60.03 -41.63 11.11
CA ARG A 635 -60.16 -43.04 11.53
C ARG A 635 -59.41 -43.33 12.84
N LEU A 636 -58.24 -42.73 13.02
CA LEU A 636 -57.44 -42.85 14.25
C LEU A 636 -58.13 -42.29 15.51
N LEU A 637 -59.17 -41.47 15.37
CA LEU A 637 -59.98 -40.98 16.50
C LEU A 637 -61.00 -42.04 16.98
N TYR A 638 -61.32 -43.01 16.14
CA TYR A 638 -62.23 -44.12 16.42
C TYR A 638 -61.49 -45.39 16.88
N GLU A 639 -60.21 -45.53 16.53
CA GLU A 639 -59.33 -46.66 16.87
C GLU A 639 -58.26 -46.31 17.95
N THR A 640 -57.28 -47.19 18.17
CA THR A 640 -56.16 -46.95 19.09
C THR A 640 -55.25 -45.85 18.56
N ARG A 641 -55.09 -44.78 19.35
CA ARG A 641 -54.42 -43.53 18.95
C ARG A 641 -52.95 -43.75 18.53
N LYS A 642 -52.65 -43.55 17.24
CA LYS A 642 -51.28 -43.39 16.70
C LYS A 642 -51.00 -41.92 16.38
N SER A 643 -49.72 -41.53 16.41
CA SER A 643 -49.31 -40.16 16.06
C SER A 643 -49.54 -39.88 14.57
N ASN A 644 -50.17 -38.75 14.24
CA ASN A 644 -50.44 -38.29 12.88
C ASN A 644 -50.23 -36.76 12.84
N PRO A 645 -49.59 -36.19 11.79
CA PRO A 645 -49.33 -34.75 11.70
C PRO A 645 -50.58 -33.86 11.82
N TYR A 646 -51.75 -34.33 11.36
CA TYR A 646 -53.02 -33.61 11.38
C TYR A 646 -53.81 -33.76 12.69
N LEU A 647 -53.34 -34.62 13.61
CA LEU A 647 -53.90 -34.78 14.95
C LEU A 647 -53.01 -34.05 15.95
N LYS A 648 -53.51 -32.94 16.49
CA LYS A 648 -52.83 -32.23 17.58
C LYS A 648 -53.44 -32.66 18.91
N THR A 649 -52.61 -33.16 19.80
CA THR A 649 -53.01 -33.60 21.14
C THR A 649 -52.44 -32.67 22.18
N ASN A 650 -53.22 -32.41 23.24
CA ASN A 650 -52.77 -31.73 24.45
C ASN A 650 -52.09 -30.36 24.22
N LEU A 651 -52.60 -29.58 23.26
CA LEU A 651 -52.11 -28.23 22.94
C LEU A 651 -52.01 -27.35 24.21
N ARG A 652 -53.02 -27.41 25.09
CA ARG A 652 -52.96 -26.91 26.47
C ARG A 652 -53.40 -28.03 27.41
N ALA A 653 -52.44 -28.78 27.95
CA ALA A 653 -52.71 -29.92 28.84
C ALA A 653 -53.20 -29.45 30.23
N GLN A 654 -53.93 -30.34 30.93
CA GLN A 654 -54.25 -30.25 32.36
C GLN A 654 -54.90 -28.92 32.78
N GLN A 655 -55.78 -28.37 31.93
CA GLN A 655 -56.58 -27.21 32.30
C GLN A 655 -57.59 -27.60 33.39
N GLN A 656 -57.89 -26.70 34.31
CA GLN A 656 -58.78 -26.95 35.44
C GLN A 656 -59.70 -25.77 35.71
N ILE A 657 -60.91 -26.04 36.19
CA ILE A 657 -61.81 -25.04 36.78
C ILE A 657 -62.30 -25.53 38.14
N ALA A 658 -62.52 -24.58 39.04
CA ALA A 658 -63.22 -24.82 40.30
C ALA A 658 -64.71 -24.50 40.11
N LEU A 659 -65.59 -25.34 40.64
CA LEU A 659 -67.04 -25.19 40.60
C LEU A 659 -67.52 -24.84 42.01
N SER A 660 -68.26 -23.74 42.09
CA SER A 660 -68.77 -23.09 43.31
C SER A 660 -70.28 -22.92 43.32
N SER A 661 -70.94 -23.02 42.16
CA SER A 661 -72.38 -22.89 41.97
C SER A 661 -73.01 -24.12 41.31
N SER A 662 -74.24 -24.45 41.71
CA SER A 662 -75.04 -25.52 41.12
C SER A 662 -75.60 -25.16 39.74
N LEU A 663 -75.68 -23.85 39.43
CA LEU A 663 -76.23 -23.31 38.18
C LEU A 663 -75.10 -22.93 37.22
N SER A 664 -74.95 -23.74 36.16
CA SER A 664 -74.10 -23.49 34.98
C SER A 664 -72.81 -22.71 35.27
N ASP A 665 -71.96 -23.25 36.15
CA ASP A 665 -70.72 -22.61 36.60
C ASP A 665 -69.57 -22.92 35.63
N ASP A 666 -68.80 -21.89 35.29
CA ASP A 666 -67.66 -21.91 34.37
C ASP A 666 -66.31 -21.70 35.07
N GLY A 667 -66.32 -21.56 36.39
CA GLY A 667 -65.13 -21.35 37.22
C GLY A 667 -64.54 -19.94 37.15
N ARG A 668 -65.25 -18.96 36.60
CA ARG A 668 -64.83 -17.55 36.65
C ARG A 668 -65.27 -16.83 37.91
N GLY A 669 -66.20 -17.42 38.68
CA GLY A 669 -66.76 -16.79 39.88
C GLY A 669 -67.67 -15.59 39.59
N ILE A 670 -68.19 -15.47 38.36
CA ILE A 670 -69.10 -14.39 37.94
C ILE A 670 -70.52 -14.97 37.86
N GLY A 671 -71.48 -14.36 38.58
CA GLY A 671 -72.87 -14.80 38.59
C GLY A 671 -73.61 -14.56 37.27
N SER A 672 -74.64 -15.36 37.00
CA SER A 672 -75.45 -15.30 35.77
C SER A 672 -76.17 -13.97 35.50
N GLU A 673 -76.26 -13.10 36.51
CA GLU A 673 -76.94 -11.79 36.42
C GLU A 673 -76.05 -10.66 35.85
N ASN A 674 -74.75 -10.89 35.65
CA ASN A 674 -73.78 -9.85 35.27
C ASN A 674 -73.25 -9.99 33.82
N TRP A 675 -74.13 -10.27 32.86
CA TRP A 675 -73.78 -10.27 31.42
C TRP A 675 -73.18 -8.93 30.94
N LEU A 676 -73.44 -7.83 31.65
CA LEU A 676 -72.84 -6.52 31.36
C LEU A 676 -71.33 -6.45 31.69
N CYS A 677 -70.84 -7.30 32.60
CA CYS A 677 -69.42 -7.37 32.96
C CYS A 677 -68.56 -8.07 31.89
N GLU A 678 -69.17 -8.89 31.03
CA GLU A 678 -68.53 -9.59 29.92
C GLU A 678 -68.07 -8.63 28.81
N LEU A 679 -68.71 -7.46 28.69
CA LEU A 679 -68.37 -6.43 27.70
C LEU A 679 -67.28 -5.44 28.21
N MET A 680 -67.01 -5.44 29.52
CA MET A 680 -66.14 -4.43 30.18
C MET A 680 -64.79 -4.99 30.66
N PHE A 681 -64.61 -6.32 30.76
CA PHE A 681 -63.41 -6.95 31.34
C PHE A 681 -62.92 -8.20 30.60
N ASP A 682 -62.77 -8.15 29.27
CA ASP A 682 -61.98 -9.17 28.56
C ASP A 682 -60.49 -8.85 28.76
N ASP A 683 -59.83 -9.50 29.72
CA ASP A 683 -58.37 -9.37 30.02
C ASP A 683 -57.49 -9.89 28.86
N GLY A 684 -58.07 -10.19 27.70
CA GLY A 684 -57.38 -10.67 26.51
C GLY A 684 -56.74 -12.05 26.67
N ARG A 685 -56.99 -12.76 27.77
CA ARG A 685 -56.48 -14.11 28.05
C ARG A 685 -57.43 -15.17 27.54
N TYR A 686 -56.88 -16.32 27.18
CA TYR A 686 -57.72 -17.48 26.90
C TYR A 686 -58.45 -17.94 28.16
N LEU A 687 -59.72 -18.26 27.99
CA LEU A 687 -60.55 -18.83 29.03
C LEU A 687 -60.08 -20.27 29.34
N PRO A 688 -60.43 -20.81 30.53
CA PRO A 688 -60.20 -22.22 30.81
C PRO A 688 -60.80 -23.09 29.71
N PHE A 689 -60.01 -24.06 29.23
CA PHE A 689 -60.34 -24.95 28.11
C PHE A 689 -60.53 -24.30 26.73
N GLU A 690 -60.51 -22.97 26.61
CA GLU A 690 -60.65 -22.31 25.30
C GLU A 690 -59.52 -22.72 24.35
N GLY A 691 -59.88 -23.11 23.13
CA GLY A 691 -59.01 -23.57 22.06
C GLY A 691 -58.58 -25.04 22.16
N THR A 692 -58.89 -25.75 23.26
CA THR A 692 -58.57 -27.19 23.37
C THR A 692 -59.53 -28.04 22.54
N GLY A 693 -59.10 -29.27 22.21
CA GLY A 693 -59.91 -30.17 21.38
C GLY A 693 -61.20 -30.60 22.07
N ALA A 694 -62.32 -30.56 21.35
CA ALA A 694 -63.61 -31.03 21.88
C ALA A 694 -63.58 -32.53 22.21
N ILE A 695 -62.84 -33.33 21.44
CA ILE A 695 -62.55 -34.74 21.75
C ILE A 695 -61.55 -34.74 22.90
N SER A 696 -61.98 -35.19 24.07
CA SER A 696 -61.23 -34.94 25.30
C SER A 696 -61.57 -35.91 26.43
N ASN A 697 -60.65 -36.02 27.37
CA ASN A 697 -60.75 -36.84 28.57
C ASN A 697 -60.84 -35.92 29.79
N TRP A 698 -61.74 -36.23 30.71
CA TRP A 698 -62.08 -35.36 31.83
C TRP A 698 -62.14 -36.13 33.15
N THR A 699 -61.85 -35.42 34.24
CA THR A 699 -61.99 -35.90 35.61
C THR A 699 -62.71 -34.84 36.43
N LEU A 700 -63.81 -35.21 37.07
CA LEU A 700 -64.54 -34.36 38.00
C LEU A 700 -64.32 -34.87 39.42
N GLU A 701 -63.69 -34.05 40.25
CA GLU A 701 -63.30 -34.38 41.62
C GLU A 701 -64.06 -33.51 42.63
N PHE A 702 -64.44 -34.08 43.77
CA PHE A 702 -65.08 -33.38 44.88
C PHE A 702 -64.16 -33.44 46.09
N PRO A 703 -63.39 -32.37 46.39
CA PRO A 703 -62.46 -32.37 47.51
C PRO A 703 -63.14 -32.50 48.88
N ASP A 704 -64.37 -31.99 49.01
CA ASP A 704 -65.15 -32.04 50.25
C ASP A 704 -66.19 -33.17 50.21
N ALA A 705 -66.01 -34.17 51.07
CA ALA A 705 -66.94 -35.28 51.22
C ALA A 705 -68.30 -34.85 51.82
N GLU A 706 -68.39 -33.70 52.49
CA GLU A 706 -69.66 -33.19 53.02
C GLU A 706 -70.62 -32.72 51.92
N VAL A 707 -70.10 -32.15 50.84
CA VAL A 707 -70.88 -31.76 49.66
C VAL A 707 -71.49 -33.00 48.99
N VAL A 708 -70.75 -34.10 48.92
CA VAL A 708 -71.22 -35.35 48.32
C VAL A 708 -72.39 -35.95 49.10
N LYS A 709 -72.45 -35.76 50.43
CA LYS A 709 -73.60 -36.19 51.25
C LYS A 709 -74.88 -35.45 50.87
N GLN A 710 -74.79 -34.19 50.40
CA GLN A 710 -75.94 -33.40 49.94
C GLN A 710 -76.53 -33.94 48.62
N PHE A 711 -75.79 -34.75 47.86
CA PHE A 711 -76.30 -35.40 46.64
C PHE A 711 -77.26 -36.55 46.91
N ILE A 712 -77.42 -36.95 48.18
CA ILE A 712 -78.31 -38.01 48.64
C ILE A 712 -79.46 -37.37 49.41
N GLY A 713 -80.69 -37.52 48.92
CA GLY A 713 -81.89 -37.03 49.58
C GLY A 713 -82.21 -37.82 50.86
N LYS A 714 -82.99 -37.22 51.76
CA LYS A 714 -83.40 -37.82 53.06
C LYS A 714 -84.08 -39.20 52.91
N ASP A 715 -84.65 -39.49 51.76
CA ASP A 715 -85.34 -40.75 51.42
C ASP A 715 -84.40 -41.82 50.80
N ASN A 716 -83.08 -41.63 50.88
CA ASN A 716 -82.06 -42.48 50.26
C ASN A 716 -82.21 -42.59 48.73
N LYS A 717 -82.73 -41.53 48.11
CA LYS A 717 -82.84 -41.33 46.65
C LYS A 717 -81.82 -40.27 46.20
N ALA A 718 -81.43 -40.29 44.93
CA ALA A 718 -80.47 -39.33 44.39
C ALA A 718 -81.09 -37.92 44.32
N ALA A 719 -80.59 -36.98 45.13
CA ALA A 719 -81.02 -35.58 45.09
C ALA A 719 -80.55 -34.89 43.80
N VAL A 720 -79.37 -35.28 43.30
CA VAL A 720 -78.85 -34.90 41.98
C VAL A 720 -79.26 -35.97 40.96
N THR A 721 -80.20 -35.62 40.08
CA THR A 721 -80.71 -36.52 39.04
C THR A 721 -79.73 -36.73 37.90
N ASP A 722 -78.93 -35.70 37.59
CA ASP A 722 -77.95 -35.69 36.51
C ASP A 722 -76.93 -34.56 36.75
N ILE A 723 -75.70 -34.77 36.27
CA ILE A 723 -74.68 -33.72 36.18
C ILE A 723 -74.50 -33.43 34.69
N GLN A 724 -74.70 -32.18 34.30
CA GLN A 724 -74.70 -31.77 32.89
C GLN A 724 -73.46 -30.94 32.59
N LEU A 725 -72.71 -31.39 31.60
CA LEU A 725 -71.60 -30.65 31.03
C LEU A 725 -72.12 -29.86 29.82
N HIS A 726 -72.15 -28.54 29.93
CA HIS A 726 -72.48 -27.63 28.84
C HIS A 726 -71.20 -27.23 28.13
N ILE A 727 -71.10 -27.60 26.86
CA ILE A 727 -69.94 -27.33 26.03
C ILE A 727 -70.36 -26.40 24.91
N VAL A 728 -69.66 -25.29 24.77
CA VAL A 728 -69.70 -24.45 23.58
C VAL A 728 -68.41 -24.68 22.84
N TYR A 729 -68.50 -25.08 21.58
CA TYR A 729 -67.33 -25.33 20.73
C TYR A 729 -67.54 -24.74 19.33
N THR A 730 -66.44 -24.41 18.69
CA THR A 730 -66.39 -24.03 17.27
C THR A 730 -65.98 -25.21 16.42
N ALA A 731 -66.48 -25.30 15.19
CA ALA A 731 -66.03 -26.28 14.21
C ALA A 731 -66.00 -25.70 12.79
N ALA A 732 -65.16 -26.30 11.94
CA ALA A 732 -65.08 -26.03 10.50
C ALA A 732 -65.75 -27.17 9.70
N GLU A 733 -66.26 -26.85 8.51
CA GLU A 733 -66.98 -27.81 7.65
C GLU A 733 -66.02 -28.46 6.63
N GLY A 734 -65.86 -29.78 6.69
CA GLY A 734 -64.93 -30.54 5.82
C GLY A 734 -65.49 -30.91 4.43
N GLY A 735 -66.66 -30.41 4.07
CA GLY A 735 -67.36 -30.72 2.82
C GLY A 735 -68.14 -32.04 2.82
N SER A 736 -68.95 -32.23 1.78
CA SER A 736 -69.90 -33.34 1.68
C SER A 736 -69.24 -34.73 1.55
N GLN A 737 -68.08 -34.80 0.88
CA GLN A 737 -67.32 -36.04 0.73
C GLN A 737 -66.81 -36.54 2.08
N PHE A 738 -66.14 -35.67 2.85
CA PHE A 738 -65.65 -35.99 4.18
C PHE A 738 -66.80 -36.40 5.12
N ALA A 739 -67.91 -35.66 5.09
CA ALA A 739 -69.11 -36.01 5.87
C ALA A 739 -69.65 -37.42 5.55
N SER A 740 -69.63 -37.82 4.27
CA SER A 740 -70.08 -39.17 3.86
C SER A 740 -69.17 -40.29 4.39
N SER A 741 -67.85 -40.08 4.36
CA SER A 741 -66.87 -41.04 4.89
C SER A 741 -66.96 -41.18 6.41
N ILE A 742 -67.19 -40.08 7.14
CA ILE A 742 -67.42 -40.11 8.59
C ILE A 742 -68.71 -40.88 8.95
N LYS A 743 -69.79 -40.69 8.19
CA LYS A 743 -71.04 -41.48 8.39
C LYS A 743 -70.82 -42.97 8.21
N GLN A 744 -69.93 -43.36 7.31
CA GLN A 744 -69.57 -44.77 7.13
C GLN A 744 -68.78 -45.31 8.34
N LEU A 745 -67.78 -44.57 8.82
CA LEU A 745 -67.03 -44.92 10.04
C LEU A 745 -67.93 -45.05 11.28
N LEU A 746 -68.93 -44.18 11.42
CA LEU A 746 -69.92 -44.27 12.50
C LEU A 746 -70.72 -45.58 12.45
N LYS A 747 -71.17 -45.98 11.25
CA LYS A 747 -71.91 -47.24 11.06
C LYS A 747 -71.04 -48.45 11.38
N GLU A 748 -69.77 -48.43 10.95
CA GLU A 748 -68.80 -49.50 11.23
C GLU A 748 -68.53 -49.68 12.74
N GLN A 749 -68.66 -48.62 13.55
CA GLN A 749 -68.60 -48.74 15.02
C GLN A 749 -69.90 -49.22 15.67
N GLU A 750 -71.07 -48.84 15.16
CA GLU A 750 -72.37 -49.20 15.76
C GLU A 750 -72.79 -50.64 15.44
N THR A 751 -72.28 -51.21 14.34
CA THR A 751 -72.36 -52.65 14.05
C THR A 751 -70.96 -53.26 14.17
N PRO A 752 -70.50 -53.65 15.37
CA PRO A 752 -69.29 -54.46 15.45
C PRO A 752 -69.58 -55.75 14.68
N ASN A 753 -68.81 -56.03 13.63
CA ASN A 753 -68.85 -57.34 12.97
C ASN A 753 -68.70 -58.40 14.07
N SER A 754 -69.76 -59.19 14.20
CA SER A 754 -69.92 -60.35 15.10
C SER A 754 -68.75 -61.31 15.07
#